data_AF-A0A956UXS6-F1
#
_entry.id   AF-A0A956UXS6-F1
#
_cell.length_a   1.000
_cell.length_b   1.000
_cell.length_c   1.000
_cell.angle_alpha   90.00
_cell.angle_beta   90.00
_cell.angle_gamma   90.00
#
_symmetry.space_group_name_H-M   'P 1'
#
loop_
_entity.id
_entity.type
_entity.pdbx_description
1 polymer ?
#
loop_
_entity_poly.entity_id
_entity_poly.type
_entity_poly.pdbx_seq_one_letter_code
_entity_poly.pdbx_strand_id
1 'polypeptide(L)'
;MTDIAIPTSANKSSTWTQRLADTLTLEKVLWGVLLLFAVWTRFWQLGARAQHHDESLHSYYSWIFSTGERLYVHNPLMHGPFLFHATALVYKLFGATDTTSRLLPAAFGVAIVWMPWLLRSPRMLGRWGALFAGWMLLISPSMLYYTRYIRHDPFMVAGCLLLAIAIFRYMEVPQRRWLITAFVTGSFLLTNHELVLATFLIMTVVLWGSLLLTYLKQLIPIHLITFVLLGVAAFLWMDQAFPPIPWQRPASSALTSSQFMEFVAYLGPVFLAVTLVLIVIAVVKSDFLAAVMSAALVLFGVVWLYLASGMVPQIPAWQSVPETETSTYLTTSQFYWALFSHPFVQAFLAIAVIFLIGCFVTVRWMLQHKPDDENGIDYVFGDAQPNSVAYGVRHALHDPMGLSIGFFVAVFIWIALFTTIFTNPNGVGTGTYETNSTLLYWLGQHDVRRGNQPWFYFITLGWQYEWLAYVLGAAGTLLIGWRLLRWIAGGEIGKNALWNCFIVAWFVGTFLVLSWAGEKMPWLVMHIVLPAALIGGWLVNSVIEGGMRWYRDPEREHTSINRYGTLAVFALLVLLAGSWFYMTAGLSYPVWEMNDIGQWVRTIPGNALSDWWHIAIAPLLALFVIAAAVWLIGPMRVMYATLAAAIALMSLFQVHAGFRMSYLDGDVAVDTLIYNTISGDMTQFVGDMNELSEMVYGDNTIVIAYDQCKMQWPTNWYLKSSDFPNAYFTTYEGIDNPDVILIANDSEGCGWPDSIPGYTKQVYNLRVHENEFHTYRNFAIAPELSPSYSAWGDAENPHDLAAIARSIGDSIGFALTPEGQQRLFRLVMYRDQSFSQQTYTMYVFVRDDLMPQYNEIRYGSEQP
;
A
#
# COMPACT_ATOMS: atom_id res chain seq x y z
N MET A 1 5.48 -3.91 81.05
CA MET A 1 5.42 -5.35 80.72
C MET A 1 4.17 -5.53 79.89
N THR A 2 4.20 -5.27 78.58
CA THR A 2 4.51 -6.24 77.49
C THR A 2 3.69 -7.52 77.61
N ASP A 3 2.61 -7.61 76.82
CA ASP A 3 2.26 -8.87 76.17
C ASP A 3 2.12 -8.61 74.67
N ILE A 4 2.98 -9.29 73.94
CA ILE A 4 3.19 -9.25 72.50
C ILE A 4 2.25 -10.30 71.90
N ALA A 5 1.25 -9.87 71.12
CA ALA A 5 0.53 -10.77 70.24
C ALA A 5 1.32 -10.92 68.93
N ILE A 6 1.84 -12.13 68.70
CA ILE A 6 2.59 -12.55 67.52
C ILE A 6 1.67 -12.52 66.29
N PRO A 7 2.04 -11.87 65.17
CA PRO A 7 1.33 -12.05 63.91
C PRO A 7 1.69 -13.42 63.32
N THR A 8 0.74 -14.35 63.29
CA THR A 8 0.87 -15.58 62.49
C THR A 8 0.72 -15.24 61.01
N SER A 9 1.81 -14.78 60.38
CA SER A 9 1.93 -14.77 58.93
C SER A 9 2.16 -16.22 58.46
N ALA A 10 1.08 -16.93 58.18
CA ALA A 10 1.15 -18.14 57.37
C ALA A 10 1.55 -17.73 55.95
N ASN A 11 2.85 -17.62 55.73
CA ASN A 11 3.47 -17.36 54.44
C ASN A 11 3.29 -18.61 53.58
N LYS A 12 2.12 -18.75 52.94
CA LYS A 12 1.90 -19.78 51.91
C LYS A 12 2.89 -19.49 50.79
N SER A 13 3.94 -20.29 50.68
CA SER A 13 4.84 -20.27 49.55
C SER A 13 4.02 -20.53 48.28
N SER A 14 3.71 -19.48 47.53
CA SER A 14 3.02 -19.63 46.24
C SER A 14 3.87 -20.54 45.35
N THR A 15 3.26 -21.63 44.87
CA THR A 15 3.93 -22.54 43.94
C THR A 15 4.30 -21.77 42.67
N TRP A 16 5.36 -22.19 41.98
CA TRP A 16 5.77 -21.57 40.71
C TRP A 16 4.60 -21.52 39.69
N THR A 17 3.69 -22.50 39.75
CA THR A 17 2.46 -22.55 38.96
C THR A 17 1.46 -21.43 39.29
N GLN A 18 1.30 -21.06 40.57
CA GLN A 18 0.46 -19.94 40.98
C GLN A 18 1.07 -18.60 40.54
N ARG A 19 2.39 -18.45 40.68
CA ARG A 19 3.10 -17.25 40.18
C ARG A 19 3.00 -17.12 38.65
N LEU A 20 3.04 -18.23 37.93
CA LEU A 20 2.81 -18.25 36.47
C LEU A 20 1.36 -17.87 36.13
N ALA A 21 0.37 -18.43 36.85
CA ALA A 21 -1.04 -18.13 36.63
C ALA A 21 -1.39 -16.65 36.92
N ASP A 22 -0.79 -16.06 37.96
CA ASP A 22 -1.00 -14.65 38.32
C ASP A 22 -0.34 -13.68 37.33
N THR A 23 0.67 -14.15 36.57
CA THR A 23 1.41 -13.32 35.60
C THR A 23 0.92 -13.49 34.15
N LEU A 24 0.36 -14.64 33.77
CA LEU A 24 -0.19 -14.92 32.44
C LEU A 24 -1.68 -14.56 32.36
N THR A 25 -1.96 -13.38 31.82
CA THR A 25 -3.32 -13.00 31.44
C THR A 25 -3.67 -13.59 30.07
N LEU A 26 -4.97 -13.83 29.81
CA LEU A 26 -5.46 -14.28 28.50
C LEU A 26 -4.96 -13.38 27.36
N GLU A 27 -4.96 -12.06 27.56
CA GLU A 27 -4.41 -11.11 26.58
C GLU A 27 -2.94 -11.42 26.24
N LYS A 28 -2.08 -11.67 27.24
CA LYS A 28 -0.66 -11.98 27.01
C LYS A 28 -0.49 -13.29 26.24
N VAL A 29 -1.29 -14.31 26.56
CA VAL A 29 -1.30 -15.58 25.82
C VAL A 29 -1.69 -15.35 24.37
N LEU A 30 -2.77 -14.60 24.11
CA LEU A 30 -3.24 -14.33 22.76
C LEU A 30 -2.23 -13.52 21.93
N TRP A 31 -1.56 -12.52 22.51
CA TRP A 31 -0.45 -11.83 21.84
C TRP A 31 0.75 -12.75 21.57
N GLY A 32 1.07 -13.65 22.50
CA GLY A 32 2.12 -14.65 22.31
C GLY A 32 1.80 -15.60 21.15
N VAL A 33 0.57 -16.11 21.11
CA VAL A 33 0.07 -16.93 19.99
C VAL A 33 0.11 -16.14 18.68
N LEU A 34 -0.41 -14.91 18.66
CA LEU A 34 -0.38 -14.05 17.48
C LEU A 34 1.05 -13.85 16.95
N LEU A 35 2.01 -13.57 17.84
CA LEU A 35 3.42 -13.39 17.48
C LEU A 35 4.04 -14.68 16.93
N LEU A 36 3.76 -15.83 17.55
CA LEU A 36 4.24 -17.14 17.07
C LEU A 36 3.71 -17.44 15.66
N PHE A 37 2.41 -17.23 15.41
CA PHE A 37 1.84 -17.40 14.08
C PHE A 37 2.39 -16.36 13.08
N ALA A 38 2.65 -15.13 13.51
CA ALA A 38 3.27 -14.12 12.64
C ALA A 38 4.68 -14.57 12.22
N VAL A 39 5.52 -15.01 13.15
CA VAL A 39 6.86 -15.54 12.83
C VAL A 39 6.74 -16.76 11.92
N TRP A 40 5.87 -17.73 12.27
CA TRP A 40 5.71 -18.94 11.48
C TRP A 40 5.31 -18.63 10.04
N THR A 41 4.26 -17.83 9.85
CA THR A 41 3.74 -17.52 8.51
C THR A 41 4.68 -16.65 7.68
N ARG A 42 5.46 -15.75 8.28
CA ARG A 42 6.36 -14.87 7.50
C ARG A 42 7.66 -15.57 7.12
N PHE A 43 8.14 -16.53 7.90
CA PHE A 43 9.44 -17.19 7.69
C PHE A 43 9.36 -18.60 7.10
N TRP A 44 8.21 -19.26 7.12
CA TRP A 44 8.05 -20.59 6.50
C TRP A 44 8.28 -20.53 4.98
N GLN A 45 9.13 -21.42 4.45
CA GLN A 45 9.42 -21.57 3.01
C GLN A 45 9.71 -20.24 2.28
N LEU A 46 10.52 -19.37 2.89
CA LEU A 46 10.71 -18.01 2.39
C LEU A 46 11.45 -17.93 1.03
N GLY A 47 12.33 -18.90 0.74
CA GLY A 47 13.04 -19.01 -0.54
C GLY A 47 12.43 -19.97 -1.56
N ALA A 48 11.23 -20.53 -1.32
CA ALA A 48 10.67 -21.56 -2.20
C ALA A 48 10.19 -21.03 -3.56
N ARG A 49 9.74 -19.77 -3.63
CA ARG A 49 9.23 -19.15 -4.86
C ARG A 49 10.35 -18.40 -5.60
N ALA A 50 10.32 -18.47 -6.93
CA ALA A 50 11.16 -17.64 -7.78
C ALA A 50 11.01 -16.15 -7.40
N GLN A 51 12.11 -15.40 -7.48
CA GLN A 51 12.05 -13.94 -7.37
C GLN A 51 11.18 -13.36 -8.47
N HIS A 52 10.25 -12.48 -8.11
CA HIS A 52 9.55 -11.67 -9.10
C HIS A 52 10.53 -10.75 -9.83
N HIS A 53 10.14 -10.25 -11.00
CA HIS A 53 10.92 -9.31 -11.82
C HIS A 53 11.60 -8.22 -10.97
N ASP A 54 10.83 -7.38 -10.29
CA ASP A 54 11.36 -6.32 -9.42
C ASP A 54 12.18 -6.84 -8.22
N GLU A 55 11.86 -8.02 -7.66
CA GLU A 55 12.68 -8.62 -6.59
C GLU A 55 14.10 -8.92 -7.09
N SER A 56 14.23 -9.42 -8.33
CA SER A 56 15.53 -9.78 -8.90
C SER A 56 16.46 -8.58 -9.03
N LEU A 57 15.93 -7.40 -9.37
CA LEU A 57 16.71 -6.16 -9.43
C LEU A 57 17.17 -5.75 -8.03
N HIS A 58 16.26 -5.73 -7.05
CA HIS A 58 16.56 -5.36 -5.68
C HIS A 58 17.62 -6.27 -5.05
N SER A 59 17.49 -7.57 -5.27
CA SER A 59 18.44 -8.57 -4.79
C SER A 59 19.80 -8.42 -5.47
N TYR A 60 19.83 -8.32 -6.80
CA TYR A 60 21.10 -8.22 -7.54
C TYR A 60 21.90 -6.96 -7.18
N TYR A 61 21.28 -5.78 -7.15
CA TYR A 61 22.01 -4.55 -6.81
C TYR A 61 22.46 -4.52 -5.35
N SER A 62 21.68 -5.12 -4.44
CA SER A 62 22.09 -5.29 -3.05
C SER A 62 23.26 -6.28 -2.93
N TRP A 63 23.30 -7.32 -3.77
CA TRP A 63 24.39 -8.28 -3.82
C TRP A 63 25.69 -7.66 -4.33
N ILE A 64 25.66 -6.94 -5.46
CA ILE A 64 26.81 -6.17 -5.96
C ILE A 64 27.37 -5.24 -4.88
N PHE A 65 26.47 -4.55 -4.16
CA PHE A 65 26.89 -3.66 -3.10
C PHE A 65 27.56 -4.41 -1.94
N SER A 66 27.03 -5.59 -1.58
CA SER A 66 27.57 -6.42 -0.49
C SER A 66 28.93 -7.05 -0.79
N THR A 67 29.20 -7.40 -2.06
CA THR A 67 30.47 -7.96 -2.52
C THR A 67 31.54 -6.88 -2.67
N GLY A 68 31.13 -5.62 -2.86
CA GLY A 68 32.04 -4.50 -3.12
C GLY A 68 32.51 -4.44 -4.57
N GLU A 69 31.92 -5.22 -5.47
CA GLU A 69 32.21 -5.17 -6.91
C GLU A 69 31.97 -3.79 -7.50
N ARG A 70 30.93 -3.09 -7.03
CA ARG A 70 30.66 -1.70 -7.36
C ARG A 70 30.18 -0.93 -6.14
N LEU A 71 30.55 0.35 -6.08
CA LEU A 71 30.00 1.27 -5.09
C LEU A 71 28.49 1.44 -5.37
N TYR A 72 27.66 1.37 -4.33
CA TYR A 72 26.25 1.72 -4.47
C TYR A 72 26.13 3.21 -4.82
N VAL A 73 25.27 3.52 -5.77
CA VAL A 73 24.93 4.88 -6.18
C VAL A 73 23.42 4.96 -6.21
N HIS A 74 22.87 5.92 -5.46
CA HIS A 74 21.44 6.16 -5.43
C HIS A 74 20.91 6.44 -6.85
N ASN A 75 19.93 5.65 -7.28
CA ASN A 75 19.18 5.89 -8.51
C ASN A 75 17.69 6.06 -8.17
N PRO A 76 17.07 7.23 -8.47
CA PRO A 76 15.64 7.47 -8.25
C PRO A 76 14.71 6.43 -8.88
N LEU A 77 15.13 5.80 -9.99
CA LEU A 77 14.42 4.68 -10.63
C LEU A 77 14.11 3.56 -9.62
N MET A 78 14.99 3.38 -8.63
CA MET A 78 14.99 2.28 -7.68
C MET A 78 14.45 2.68 -6.30
N HIS A 79 13.74 3.82 -6.20
CA HIS A 79 13.25 4.41 -4.95
C HIS A 79 14.37 4.70 -3.93
N GLY A 80 14.03 4.66 -2.64
CA GLY A 80 14.94 5.06 -1.57
C GLY A 80 16.06 4.05 -1.27
N PRO A 81 17.18 4.54 -0.71
CA PRO A 81 18.40 3.74 -0.51
C PRO A 81 18.31 2.73 0.63
N PHE A 82 17.36 2.85 1.56
CA PHE A 82 17.28 1.99 2.75
C PHE A 82 17.28 0.50 2.41
N LEU A 83 16.48 0.09 1.42
CA LEU A 83 16.33 -1.32 1.03
C LEU A 83 17.67 -1.93 0.64
N PHE A 84 18.45 -1.24 -0.18
CA PHE A 84 19.73 -1.73 -0.70
C PHE A 84 20.78 -1.84 0.41
N HIS A 85 20.86 -0.83 1.28
CA HIS A 85 21.76 -0.85 2.43
C HIS A 85 21.45 -1.98 3.40
N ALA A 86 20.18 -2.12 3.77
CA ALA A 86 19.76 -3.12 4.73
C ALA A 86 19.92 -4.54 4.17
N THR A 87 19.57 -4.76 2.91
CA THR A 87 19.69 -6.08 2.26
C THR A 87 21.15 -6.45 2.02
N ALA A 88 22.01 -5.50 1.60
CA ALA A 88 23.44 -5.75 1.45
C ALA A 88 24.09 -6.16 2.79
N LEU A 89 23.66 -5.56 3.91
CA LEU A 89 24.10 -5.99 5.24
C LEU A 89 23.67 -7.43 5.54
N VAL A 90 22.44 -7.82 5.21
CA VAL A 90 21.97 -9.21 5.37
C VAL A 90 22.81 -10.18 4.54
N TYR A 91 23.09 -9.85 3.29
CA TYR A 91 23.95 -10.69 2.45
C TYR A 91 25.36 -10.83 3.00
N LYS A 92 25.91 -9.76 3.59
CA LYS A 92 27.23 -9.81 4.23
C LYS A 92 27.26 -10.74 5.45
N LEU A 93 26.15 -10.84 6.19
CA LEU A 93 26.04 -11.65 7.41
C LEU A 93 25.63 -13.11 7.15
N PHE A 94 24.78 -13.35 6.15
CA PHE A 94 24.10 -14.65 5.95
C PHE A 94 24.25 -15.23 4.54
N GLY A 95 24.93 -14.54 3.63
CA GLY A 95 25.03 -14.92 2.21
C GLY A 95 23.83 -14.45 1.39
N ALA A 96 24.00 -14.42 0.06
CA ALA A 96 22.99 -13.97 -0.89
C ALA A 96 22.23 -15.16 -1.50
N THR A 97 20.98 -15.33 -1.07
CA THR A 97 20.07 -16.39 -1.51
C THR A 97 18.65 -15.83 -1.57
N ASP A 98 17.73 -16.50 -2.27
CA ASP A 98 16.32 -16.07 -2.31
C ASP A 98 15.68 -15.98 -0.92
N THR A 99 16.09 -16.86 0.00
CA THR A 99 15.64 -16.82 1.40
C THR A 99 16.15 -15.57 2.11
N THR A 100 17.45 -15.26 2.01
CA THR A 100 18.04 -14.13 2.72
C THR A 100 17.62 -12.78 2.15
N SER A 101 17.32 -12.70 0.85
CA SER A 101 16.73 -11.50 0.21
C SER A 101 15.44 -11.06 0.88
N ARG A 102 14.63 -12.03 1.34
CA ARG A 102 13.29 -11.78 1.90
C ARG A 102 13.27 -11.75 3.43
N LEU A 103 14.42 -11.91 4.10
CA LEU A 103 14.52 -11.97 5.56
C LEU A 103 14.03 -10.67 6.24
N LEU A 104 14.44 -9.52 5.73
CA LEU A 104 14.05 -8.21 6.25
C LEU A 104 12.57 -7.89 6.06
N PRO A 105 11.97 -8.00 4.86
CA PRO A 105 10.54 -7.75 4.72
C PRO A 105 9.71 -8.71 5.59
N ALA A 106 10.16 -9.96 5.77
CA ALA A 106 9.48 -10.92 6.65
C ALA A 106 9.51 -10.47 8.13
N ALA A 107 10.66 -10.00 8.61
CA ALA A 107 10.80 -9.44 9.96
C ALA A 107 9.91 -8.20 10.16
N PHE A 108 9.84 -7.31 9.15
CA PHE A 108 8.94 -6.16 9.17
C PHE A 108 7.47 -6.58 9.10
N GLY A 109 7.14 -7.66 8.40
CA GLY A 109 5.81 -8.28 8.41
C GLY A 109 5.39 -8.74 9.81
N VAL A 110 6.29 -9.36 10.57
CA VAL A 110 6.04 -9.70 11.98
C VAL A 110 5.83 -8.45 12.81
N ALA A 111 6.63 -7.40 12.60
CA ALA A 111 6.47 -6.13 13.30
C ALA A 111 5.11 -5.47 13.00
N ILE A 112 4.64 -5.48 11.75
CA ILE A 112 3.31 -4.95 11.36
C ILE A 112 2.19 -5.64 12.14
N VAL A 113 2.24 -6.96 12.28
CA VAL A 113 1.23 -7.74 13.02
C VAL A 113 1.25 -7.43 14.53
N TRP A 114 2.44 -7.21 15.09
CA TRP A 114 2.61 -7.04 16.54
C TRP A 114 2.44 -5.59 17.01
N MET A 115 2.84 -4.60 16.22
CA MET A 115 2.80 -3.17 16.56
C MET A 115 1.45 -2.61 17.03
N PRO A 116 0.27 -3.10 16.58
CA PRO A 116 -1.02 -2.69 17.14
C PRO A 116 -1.12 -2.85 18.67
N TRP A 117 -0.30 -3.71 19.28
CA TRP A 117 -0.14 -3.80 20.75
C TRP A 117 0.14 -2.45 21.41
N LEU A 118 0.87 -1.56 20.74
CA LEU A 118 1.17 -0.21 21.23
C LEU A 118 -0.03 0.73 21.20
N LEU A 119 -1.10 0.38 20.46
CA LEU A 119 -2.34 1.15 20.31
C LEU A 119 -3.47 0.67 21.23
N ARG A 120 -3.18 -0.22 22.19
CA ARG A 120 -4.17 -0.82 23.12
C ARG A 120 -4.76 0.14 24.15
N SER A 121 -4.39 1.42 24.12
CA SER A 121 -4.99 2.44 24.98
C SER A 121 -6.50 2.53 24.71
N PRO A 122 -7.35 2.70 25.74
CA PRO A 122 -8.78 2.95 25.55
C PRO A 122 -9.09 4.21 24.73
N ARG A 123 -8.13 5.14 24.60
CA ARG A 123 -8.26 6.35 23.77
C ARG A 123 -8.03 6.11 22.27
N MET A 124 -7.52 4.93 21.92
CA MET A 124 -7.22 4.51 20.56
C MET A 124 -8.05 3.28 20.19
N LEU A 125 -7.43 2.09 20.09
CA LEU A 125 -8.10 0.85 19.70
C LEU A 125 -8.70 0.07 20.88
N GLY A 126 -8.24 0.31 22.10
CA GLY A 126 -8.54 -0.56 23.25
C GLY A 126 -7.84 -1.92 23.16
N ARG A 127 -7.93 -2.70 24.23
CA ARG A 127 -7.19 -3.98 24.39
C ARG A 127 -7.58 -5.00 23.33
N TRP A 128 -8.89 -5.18 23.12
CA TRP A 128 -9.41 -6.17 22.18
C TRP A 128 -9.34 -5.69 20.74
N GLY A 129 -9.52 -4.38 20.50
CA GLY A 129 -9.37 -3.81 19.16
C GLY A 129 -7.95 -3.86 18.65
N ALA A 130 -6.95 -3.60 19.50
CA ALA A 130 -5.54 -3.75 19.14
C ALA A 130 -5.21 -5.21 18.76
N LEU A 131 -5.67 -6.18 19.56
CA LEU A 131 -5.46 -7.59 19.28
C LEU A 131 -6.15 -8.02 17.98
N PHE A 132 -7.39 -7.56 17.75
CA PHE A 132 -8.13 -7.88 16.54
C PHE A 132 -7.54 -7.22 15.28
N ALA A 133 -7.03 -5.99 15.38
CA ALA A 133 -6.28 -5.35 14.30
C ALA A 133 -5.02 -6.17 13.95
N GLY A 134 -4.28 -6.64 14.96
CA GLY A 134 -3.16 -7.56 14.77
C GLY A 134 -3.59 -8.87 14.10
N TRP A 135 -4.72 -9.46 14.51
CA TRP A 135 -5.29 -10.65 13.86
C TRP A 135 -5.63 -10.42 12.39
N MET A 136 -6.28 -9.31 12.04
CA MET A 136 -6.60 -8.95 10.66
C MET A 136 -5.34 -8.81 9.81
N LEU A 137 -4.30 -8.16 10.34
CA LEU A 137 -3.00 -8.02 9.66
C LEU A 137 -2.24 -9.35 9.56
N LEU A 138 -2.43 -10.27 10.52
CA LEU A 138 -1.84 -11.61 10.47
C LEU A 138 -2.38 -12.41 9.29
N ILE A 139 -3.71 -12.43 9.12
CA ILE A 139 -4.39 -13.27 8.12
C ILE A 139 -4.61 -12.57 6.77
N SER A 140 -4.32 -11.28 6.65
CA SER A 140 -4.45 -10.51 5.41
C SER A 140 -3.58 -11.12 4.29
N PRO A 141 -4.16 -11.54 3.15
CA PRO A 141 -3.43 -12.11 2.02
C PRO A 141 -2.40 -11.16 1.44
N SER A 142 -2.75 -9.88 1.26
CA SER A 142 -1.80 -8.88 0.73
C SER A 142 -0.64 -8.66 1.68
N MET A 143 -0.91 -8.52 2.99
CA MET A 143 0.13 -8.34 4.00
C MET A 143 1.03 -9.58 4.08
N LEU A 144 0.47 -10.80 4.07
CA LEU A 144 1.26 -12.03 4.12
C LEU A 144 2.15 -12.20 2.88
N TYR A 145 1.58 -12.00 1.70
CA TYR A 145 2.30 -12.19 0.44
C TYR A 145 3.43 -11.18 0.27
N TYR A 146 3.13 -9.88 0.36
CA TYR A 146 4.14 -8.85 0.10
C TYR A 146 5.16 -8.66 1.23
N THR A 147 4.87 -9.09 2.45
CA THR A 147 5.92 -9.13 3.51
C THR A 147 6.88 -10.31 3.31
N ARG A 148 6.62 -11.22 2.38
CA ARG A 148 7.55 -12.26 1.93
C ARG A 148 8.19 -11.91 0.58
N TYR A 149 8.19 -10.62 0.23
CA TYR A 149 8.61 -10.08 -1.05
C TYR A 149 9.58 -8.91 -0.82
N ILE A 150 10.75 -8.91 -1.47
CA ILE A 150 11.74 -7.82 -1.34
C ILE A 150 11.32 -6.58 -2.14
N ARG A 151 10.64 -5.66 -1.46
CA ARG A 151 10.19 -4.36 -1.97
C ARG A 151 10.17 -3.32 -0.87
N HIS A 152 10.05 -2.05 -1.23
CA HIS A 152 9.96 -0.94 -0.28
C HIS A 152 8.64 -0.91 0.50
N ASP A 153 7.56 -1.51 -0.01
CA ASP A 153 6.22 -1.40 0.59
C ASP A 153 6.09 -1.98 2.01
N PRO A 154 6.60 -3.19 2.35
CA PRO A 154 6.58 -3.68 3.73
C PRO A 154 7.25 -2.73 4.73
N PHE A 155 8.36 -2.13 4.33
CA PHE A 155 9.10 -1.14 5.14
C PHE A 155 8.28 0.15 5.31
N MET A 156 7.62 0.61 4.24
CA MET A 156 6.76 1.79 4.24
C MET A 156 5.54 1.59 5.16
N VAL A 157 4.81 0.48 5.02
CA VAL A 157 3.64 0.16 5.85
C VAL A 157 4.00 0.10 7.34
N ALA A 158 5.10 -0.57 7.68
CA ALA A 158 5.59 -0.65 9.05
C ALA A 158 5.99 0.72 9.62
N GLY A 159 6.73 1.52 8.84
CA GLY A 159 7.13 2.86 9.25
C GLY A 159 5.95 3.80 9.40
N CYS A 160 4.95 3.75 8.52
CA CYS A 160 3.73 4.55 8.63
C CYS A 160 2.94 4.20 9.90
N LEU A 161 2.82 2.91 10.22
CA LEU A 161 2.22 2.46 11.49
C LEU A 161 3.02 2.95 12.70
N LEU A 162 4.35 2.80 12.68
CA LEU A 162 5.21 3.24 13.77
C LEU A 162 5.17 4.77 13.96
N LEU A 163 5.12 5.54 12.88
CA LEU A 163 5.00 7.00 12.93
C LEU A 163 3.66 7.42 13.54
N ALA A 164 2.55 6.81 13.09
CA ALA A 164 1.24 7.04 13.68
C ALA A 164 1.24 6.69 15.18
N ILE A 165 1.82 5.54 15.56
CA ILE A 165 1.99 5.15 16.97
C ILE A 165 2.80 6.19 17.72
N ALA A 166 3.94 6.64 17.20
CA ALA A 166 4.82 7.58 17.87
C ALA A 166 4.12 8.92 18.14
N ILE A 167 3.41 9.47 17.15
CA ILE A 167 2.65 10.72 17.27
C ILE A 167 1.55 10.58 18.33
N PHE A 168 0.71 9.54 18.23
CA PHE A 168 -0.43 9.37 19.14
C PHE A 168 -0.01 8.98 20.56
N ARG A 169 1.06 8.19 20.72
CA ARG A 169 1.63 7.88 22.03
C ARG A 169 2.31 9.08 22.67
N TYR A 170 2.91 9.96 21.88
CA TYR A 170 3.44 11.23 22.37
C TYR A 170 2.34 12.17 22.86
N MET A 171 1.21 12.27 22.13
CA MET A 171 0.04 13.04 22.58
C MET A 171 -0.59 12.48 23.86
N GLU A 172 -0.56 11.16 24.05
CA GLU A 172 -1.09 10.52 25.26
C GLU A 172 -0.16 10.63 26.46
N VAL A 173 1.13 10.37 26.23
CA VAL A 173 2.18 10.39 27.25
C VAL A 173 3.41 11.08 26.65
N PRO A 174 3.58 12.40 26.87
CA PRO A 174 4.65 13.22 26.25
C PRO A 174 6.05 12.84 26.76
N GLN A 175 6.55 11.71 26.29
CA GLN A 175 7.88 11.22 26.60
C GLN A 175 8.78 11.44 25.40
N ARG A 176 9.97 11.98 25.65
CA ARG A 176 11.01 12.26 24.64
C ARG A 176 11.26 11.09 23.69
N ARG A 177 11.18 9.84 24.16
CA ARG A 177 11.36 8.64 23.32
C ARG A 177 10.41 8.62 22.11
N TRP A 178 9.14 8.99 22.29
CA TRP A 178 8.16 8.96 21.20
C TRP A 178 8.39 10.09 20.21
N LEU A 179 8.83 11.25 20.69
CA LEU A 179 9.25 12.37 19.84
C LEU A 179 10.44 11.96 18.97
N ILE A 180 11.50 11.39 19.57
CA ILE A 180 12.67 10.89 18.84
C ILE A 180 12.26 9.78 17.86
N THR A 181 11.42 8.83 18.28
CA THR A 181 10.91 7.78 17.39
C THR A 181 10.18 8.36 16.18
N ALA A 182 9.38 9.42 16.34
CA ALA A 182 8.70 10.07 15.22
C ALA A 182 9.69 10.66 14.20
N PHE A 183 10.72 11.37 14.65
CA PHE A 183 11.76 11.92 13.77
C PHE A 183 12.57 10.83 13.05
N VAL A 184 13.05 9.83 13.79
CA VAL A 184 13.82 8.71 13.23
C VAL A 184 12.99 7.93 12.21
N THR A 185 11.73 7.66 12.54
CA THR A 185 10.82 6.96 11.62
C THR A 185 10.51 7.81 10.39
N GLY A 186 10.38 9.13 10.54
CA GLY A 186 10.20 10.05 9.41
C GLY A 186 11.38 10.01 8.44
N SER A 187 12.62 10.01 8.96
CA SER A 187 13.83 9.86 8.14
C SER A 187 13.93 8.49 7.47
N PHE A 188 13.62 7.43 8.21
CA PHE A 188 13.52 6.07 7.66
C PHE A 188 12.52 6.00 6.49
N LEU A 189 11.34 6.60 6.63
CA LEU A 189 10.34 6.62 5.56
C LEU A 189 10.81 7.42 4.33
N LEU A 190 11.45 8.58 4.55
CA LEU A 190 12.03 9.42 3.49
C LEU A 190 13.19 8.74 2.75
N THR A 191 13.91 7.82 3.40
CA THR A 191 14.98 7.01 2.79
C THR A 191 14.46 5.69 2.20
N ASN A 192 13.15 5.44 2.26
CA ASN A 192 12.55 4.22 1.77
C ASN A 192 11.75 4.45 0.48
N HIS A 193 10.68 5.24 0.49
CA HIS A 193 9.82 5.39 -0.70
C HIS A 193 9.01 6.69 -0.69
N GLU A 194 8.68 7.21 -1.87
CA GLU A 194 8.10 8.55 -2.10
C GLU A 194 6.66 8.68 -1.58
N LEU A 195 5.97 7.55 -1.47
CA LEU A 195 4.63 7.45 -0.87
C LEU A 195 4.57 8.03 0.57
N VAL A 196 5.71 8.17 1.25
CA VAL A 196 5.81 8.92 2.51
C VAL A 196 5.20 10.31 2.41
N LEU A 197 5.31 10.99 1.27
CA LEU A 197 4.81 12.35 1.08
C LEU A 197 3.29 12.42 1.18
N ALA A 198 2.59 11.46 0.56
CA ALA A 198 1.14 11.33 0.68
C ALA A 198 0.74 11.05 2.14
N THR A 199 1.48 10.17 2.82
CA THR A 199 1.23 9.86 4.23
C THR A 199 1.44 11.09 5.12
N PHE A 200 2.55 11.81 4.95
CA PHE A 200 2.84 13.04 5.70
C PHE A 200 1.79 14.11 5.46
N LEU A 201 1.33 14.27 4.22
CA LEU A 201 0.25 15.20 3.88
C LEU A 201 -1.02 14.84 4.66
N ILE A 202 -1.47 13.58 4.60
CA ILE A 202 -2.66 13.10 5.32
C ILE A 202 -2.51 13.33 6.83
N MET A 203 -1.38 12.93 7.42
CA MET A 203 -1.11 13.11 8.85
C MET A 203 -1.14 14.59 9.22
N THR A 204 -0.49 15.45 8.43
CA THR A 204 -0.42 16.89 8.66
C THR A 204 -1.79 17.53 8.57
N VAL A 205 -2.59 17.20 7.54
CA VAL A 205 -3.94 17.74 7.36
C VAL A 205 -4.83 17.43 8.57
N VAL A 206 -4.77 16.21 9.10
CA VAL A 206 -5.56 15.82 10.27
C VAL A 206 -5.10 16.54 11.53
N LEU A 207 -3.80 16.54 11.80
CA LEU A 207 -3.24 17.16 13.01
C LEU A 207 -3.44 18.68 13.00
N TRP A 208 -3.18 19.31 11.86
CA TRP A 208 -3.38 20.74 11.65
C TRP A 208 -4.85 21.12 11.68
N GLY A 209 -5.72 20.35 11.01
CA GLY A 209 -7.17 20.53 11.05
C GLY A 209 -7.71 20.44 12.48
N SER A 210 -7.22 19.48 13.28
CA SER A 210 -7.55 19.41 14.71
C SER A 210 -7.11 20.66 15.45
N LEU A 211 -5.89 21.15 15.21
CA LEU A 211 -5.38 22.35 15.87
C LEU A 211 -6.19 23.60 15.50
N LEU A 212 -6.55 23.76 14.22
CA LEU A 212 -7.42 24.84 13.73
C LEU A 212 -8.81 24.80 14.37
N LEU A 213 -9.43 23.63 14.41
CA LEU A 213 -10.79 23.47 14.94
C LEU A 213 -10.87 23.60 16.46
N THR A 214 -9.77 23.40 17.18
CA THR A 214 -9.77 23.40 18.66
C THR A 214 -9.15 24.66 19.26
N TYR A 215 -8.00 25.11 18.75
CA TYR A 215 -7.21 26.21 19.33
C TYR A 215 -7.05 27.41 18.40
N LEU A 216 -6.90 27.19 17.09
CA LEU A 216 -6.60 28.25 16.11
C LEU A 216 -7.82 28.64 15.27
N LYS A 217 -9.02 28.66 15.87
CA LYS A 217 -10.29 28.87 15.14
C LYS A 217 -10.32 30.20 14.38
N GLN A 218 -9.61 31.23 14.88
CA GLN A 218 -9.52 32.53 14.20
C GLN A 218 -8.82 32.44 12.83
N LEU A 219 -8.01 31.41 12.61
CA LEU A 219 -7.29 31.18 11.35
C LEU A 219 -8.13 30.42 10.30
N ILE A 220 -9.29 29.85 10.66
CA ILE A 220 -10.13 29.06 9.74
C ILE A 220 -10.50 29.83 8.47
N PRO A 221 -10.95 31.10 8.52
CA PRO A 221 -11.30 31.84 7.31
C PRO A 221 -10.11 31.99 6.35
N ILE A 222 -8.90 32.23 6.87
CA ILE A 222 -7.68 32.34 6.06
C ILE A 222 -7.42 31.03 5.32
N HIS A 223 -7.49 29.90 6.03
CA HIS A 223 -7.23 28.59 5.44
C HIS A 223 -8.28 28.22 4.39
N LEU A 224 -9.56 28.50 4.63
CA LEU A 224 -10.62 28.27 3.65
C LEU A 224 -10.38 29.06 2.38
N ILE A 225 -9.97 30.33 2.49
CA ILE A 225 -9.66 31.17 1.34
C ILE A 225 -8.43 30.62 0.61
N THR A 226 -7.37 30.26 1.32
CA THR A 226 -6.19 29.59 0.73
C THR A 226 -6.58 28.32 -0.03
N PHE A 227 -7.40 27.45 0.55
CA PHE A 227 -7.87 26.23 -0.10
C PHE A 227 -8.73 26.49 -1.32
N VAL A 228 -9.63 27.48 -1.28
CA VAL A 228 -10.44 27.87 -2.44
C VAL A 228 -9.55 28.41 -3.55
N LEU A 229 -8.58 29.28 -3.23
CA LEU A 229 -7.63 29.80 -4.22
C LEU A 229 -6.80 28.68 -4.85
N LEU A 230 -6.31 27.73 -4.05
CA LEU A 230 -5.58 26.55 -4.55
C LEU A 230 -6.47 25.64 -5.39
N GLY A 231 -7.72 25.40 -4.96
CA GLY A 231 -8.68 24.55 -5.67
C GLY A 231 -9.12 25.15 -7.00
N VAL A 232 -9.36 26.46 -7.05
CA VAL A 232 -9.62 27.19 -8.31
C VAL A 232 -8.40 27.13 -9.22
N ALA A 233 -7.20 27.36 -8.69
CA ALA A 233 -5.97 27.26 -9.48
C ALA A 233 -5.75 25.86 -10.05
N ALA A 234 -6.08 24.80 -9.29
CA ALA A 234 -6.00 23.42 -9.76
C ALA A 234 -7.10 23.07 -10.79
N PHE A 235 -8.36 23.48 -10.56
CA PHE A 235 -9.48 23.21 -11.46
C PHE A 235 -9.30 23.89 -12.83
N LEU A 236 -8.82 25.14 -12.84
CA LEU A 236 -8.50 25.86 -14.08
C LEU A 236 -7.34 25.25 -14.88
N TRP A 237 -6.68 24.22 -14.33
CA TRP A 237 -5.53 23.55 -14.94
C TRP A 237 -5.79 22.06 -15.26
N MET A 238 -6.94 21.49 -14.89
CA MET A 238 -7.26 20.08 -15.17
C MET A 238 -7.30 19.73 -16.68
N ASP A 239 -7.39 20.71 -17.57
CA ASP A 239 -7.38 20.54 -19.03
C ASP A 239 -6.00 20.75 -19.69
N GLN A 240 -4.95 21.10 -18.94
CA GLN A 240 -3.61 21.37 -19.48
C GLN A 240 -2.65 20.31 -18.94
N ALA A 241 -2.36 19.29 -19.75
CA ALA A 241 -1.34 18.29 -19.40
C ALA A 241 -0.02 18.98 -19.04
N PHE A 242 0.72 18.45 -18.07
CA PHE A 242 2.11 18.85 -17.84
C PHE A 242 2.86 18.79 -19.18
N PRO A 243 3.76 19.74 -19.47
CA PRO A 243 4.61 19.62 -20.65
C PRO A 243 5.27 18.23 -20.60
N PRO A 244 5.09 17.39 -21.65
CA PRO A 244 5.55 16.01 -21.62
C PRO A 244 7.04 16.00 -21.31
N ILE A 245 7.40 15.38 -20.19
CA ILE A 245 8.81 15.24 -19.83
C ILE A 245 9.40 14.24 -20.83
N PRO A 246 10.42 14.62 -21.63
CA PRO A 246 10.83 13.87 -22.80
C PRO A 246 11.68 12.67 -22.37
N TRP A 247 11.04 11.61 -21.87
CA TRP A 247 11.76 10.46 -21.34
C TRP A 247 12.17 9.44 -22.40
N GLN A 248 11.63 9.47 -23.62
CA GLN A 248 12.15 8.70 -24.79
C GLN A 248 11.53 9.07 -26.18
N ARG A 249 10.88 10.25 -26.31
CA ARG A 249 10.05 10.79 -27.45
C ARG A 249 8.70 10.07 -27.68
N PRO A 250 7.58 10.84 -27.69
CA PRO A 250 6.98 11.22 -28.97
C PRO A 250 6.65 12.71 -29.05
N ALA A 251 6.88 13.28 -30.23
CA ALA A 251 6.39 14.58 -30.64
C ALA A 251 4.96 14.45 -31.20
N SER A 252 4.01 15.26 -30.74
CA SER A 252 2.92 15.76 -31.58
C SER A 252 2.10 16.86 -30.90
N SER A 253 2.04 18.00 -31.60
CA SER A 253 1.07 19.10 -31.53
C SER A 253 0.91 19.88 -30.22
N ALA A 254 1.46 21.10 -30.25
CA ALA A 254 1.07 22.20 -29.39
C ALA A 254 -0.45 22.45 -29.48
N LEU A 255 -1.12 22.52 -28.32
CA LEU A 255 -2.40 23.19 -28.19
C LEU A 255 -2.21 24.65 -28.60
N THR A 256 -2.89 25.08 -29.66
CA THR A 256 -2.86 26.47 -30.14
C THR A 256 -3.46 27.39 -29.08
N SER A 257 -2.68 28.40 -28.68
CA SER A 257 -2.92 29.37 -27.60
C SER A 257 -4.18 30.24 -27.73
N SER A 258 -5.00 30.08 -28.76
CA SER A 258 -6.16 30.94 -29.05
C SER A 258 -7.39 30.60 -28.21
N GLN A 259 -7.65 29.33 -27.91
CA GLN A 259 -8.84 28.91 -27.14
C GLN A 259 -8.68 29.19 -25.62
N PHE A 260 -7.45 29.16 -25.11
CA PHE A 260 -7.13 29.48 -23.72
C PHE A 260 -7.37 30.97 -23.39
N MET A 261 -7.05 31.87 -24.32
CA MET A 261 -7.19 33.31 -24.11
C MET A 261 -8.65 33.78 -24.14
N GLU A 262 -9.53 33.14 -24.93
CA GLU A 262 -10.97 33.43 -24.90
C GLU A 262 -11.64 32.96 -23.61
N PHE A 263 -11.21 31.82 -23.05
CA PHE A 263 -11.74 31.30 -21.79
C PHE A 263 -11.35 32.18 -20.56
N VAL A 264 -10.12 32.71 -20.55
CA VAL A 264 -9.60 33.58 -19.49
C VAL A 264 -10.29 34.96 -19.44
N ALA A 265 -10.78 35.47 -20.58
CA ALA A 265 -11.43 36.77 -20.67
C ALA A 265 -12.84 36.81 -20.02
N TYR A 266 -13.54 35.67 -19.96
CA TYR A 266 -14.93 35.61 -19.48
C TYR A 266 -15.07 35.47 -17.95
N LEU A 267 -14.05 34.97 -17.24
CA LEU A 267 -14.13 34.65 -15.81
C LEU A 267 -13.64 35.77 -14.87
N GLY A 268 -12.80 36.69 -15.37
CA GLY A 268 -12.26 37.81 -14.58
C GLY A 268 -13.32 38.68 -13.88
N PRO A 269 -14.43 39.06 -14.54
CA PRO A 269 -15.47 39.89 -13.93
C PRO A 269 -16.28 39.17 -12.84
N VAL A 270 -16.52 37.86 -13.01
CA VAL A 270 -17.24 37.02 -12.05
C VAL A 270 -16.39 36.81 -10.79
N PHE A 271 -15.10 36.59 -10.97
CA PHE A 271 -14.15 36.42 -9.87
C PHE A 271 -13.96 37.72 -9.06
N LEU A 272 -13.89 38.87 -9.74
CA LEU A 272 -13.84 40.19 -9.09
C LEU A 272 -15.12 40.48 -8.29
N ALA A 273 -16.29 40.11 -8.81
CA ALA A 273 -17.57 40.29 -8.13
C ALA A 273 -17.69 39.43 -6.85
N VAL A 274 -17.28 38.16 -6.91
CA VAL A 274 -17.22 37.27 -5.73
C VAL A 274 -16.22 37.79 -4.71
N THR A 275 -15.07 38.29 -5.16
CA THR A 275 -14.02 38.88 -4.30
C THR A 275 -14.53 40.14 -3.57
N LEU A 276 -15.26 41.02 -4.25
CA LEU A 276 -15.86 42.20 -3.64
C LEU A 276 -16.93 41.86 -2.60
N VAL A 277 -17.76 40.85 -2.86
CA VAL A 277 -18.77 40.36 -1.88
C VAL A 277 -18.09 39.77 -0.64
N LEU A 278 -16.98 39.04 -0.81
CA LEU A 278 -16.21 38.47 0.29
C LEU A 278 -15.46 39.53 1.12
N ILE A 279 -14.96 40.60 0.47
CA ILE A 279 -14.38 41.77 1.17
C ILE A 279 -15.45 42.46 2.02
N VAL A 280 -16.66 42.65 1.49
CA VAL A 280 -17.77 43.26 2.24
C VAL A 280 -18.18 42.40 3.45
N ILE A 281 -18.20 41.07 3.31
CA ILE A 281 -18.50 40.15 4.43
C ILE A 281 -17.37 40.13 5.48
N ALA A 282 -16.10 40.24 5.05
CA ALA A 282 -14.94 40.24 5.94
C ALA A 282 -14.79 41.54 6.74
N VAL A 283 -15.13 42.69 6.14
CA VAL A 283 -15.11 44.01 6.79
C VAL A 283 -16.12 44.12 7.94
N VAL A 284 -17.19 43.30 7.93
CA VAL A 284 -18.25 43.35 8.94
C VAL A 284 -17.87 42.66 10.27
N LYS A 285 -16.75 41.91 10.37
CA LYS A 285 -16.46 41.10 11.57
C LYS A 285 -15.07 41.19 12.22
N SER A 286 -14.04 41.81 11.62
CA SER A 286 -12.72 42.01 12.27
C SER A 286 -11.80 42.97 11.50
N ASP A 287 -11.37 44.06 12.13
CA ASP A 287 -10.59 45.15 11.50
C ASP A 287 -9.16 44.73 11.06
N PHE A 288 -8.54 43.77 11.75
CA PHE A 288 -7.16 43.35 11.45
C PHE A 288 -7.08 42.26 10.38
N LEU A 289 -8.02 41.32 10.41
CA LEU A 289 -8.11 40.25 9.41
C LEU A 289 -8.47 40.83 8.03
N ALA A 290 -9.29 41.89 8.01
CA ALA A 290 -9.62 42.63 6.80
C ALA A 290 -8.39 43.28 6.14
N ALA A 291 -7.45 43.82 6.91
CA ALA A 291 -6.24 44.46 6.37
C ALA A 291 -5.30 43.44 5.71
N VAL A 292 -5.08 42.29 6.35
CA VAL A 292 -4.19 41.23 5.85
C VAL A 292 -4.79 40.56 4.60
N MET A 293 -6.09 40.27 4.61
CA MET A 293 -6.78 39.67 3.47
C MET A 293 -6.89 40.64 2.29
N SER A 294 -7.12 41.93 2.55
CA SER A 294 -7.15 42.97 1.50
C SER A 294 -5.76 43.15 0.87
N ALA A 295 -4.69 43.12 1.66
CA ALA A 295 -3.33 43.19 1.13
C ALA A 295 -2.98 41.98 0.27
N ALA A 296 -3.36 40.77 0.70
CA ALA A 296 -3.14 39.53 -0.07
C ALA A 296 -3.93 39.51 -1.39
N LEU A 297 -5.20 39.95 -1.36
CA LEU A 297 -6.06 40.03 -2.55
C LEU A 297 -5.63 41.12 -3.53
N VAL A 298 -5.16 42.28 -3.05
CA VAL A 298 -4.61 43.34 -3.90
C VAL A 298 -3.30 42.87 -4.54
N LEU A 299 -2.41 42.23 -3.77
CA LEU A 299 -1.16 41.69 -4.32
C LEU A 299 -1.43 40.58 -5.35
N PHE A 300 -2.41 39.71 -5.09
CA PHE A 300 -2.85 38.70 -6.05
C PHE A 300 -3.45 39.33 -7.31
N GLY A 301 -4.28 40.37 -7.18
CA GLY A 301 -4.82 41.13 -8.31
C GLY A 301 -3.75 41.83 -9.15
N VAL A 302 -2.68 42.33 -8.51
CA VAL A 302 -1.52 42.93 -9.20
C VAL A 302 -0.70 41.87 -9.94
N VAL A 303 -0.45 40.71 -9.32
CA VAL A 303 0.20 39.56 -9.98
C VAL A 303 -0.67 39.06 -11.14
N TRP A 304 -1.99 39.01 -10.97
CA TRP A 304 -2.93 38.63 -12.01
C TRP A 304 -2.93 39.59 -13.20
N LEU A 305 -2.93 40.91 -12.96
CA LEU A 305 -2.82 41.93 -14.01
C LEU A 305 -1.48 41.87 -14.76
N TYR A 306 -0.39 41.51 -14.06
CA TYR A 306 0.93 41.28 -14.66
C TYR A 306 0.96 40.01 -15.54
N LEU A 307 0.28 38.95 -15.12
CA LEU A 307 0.14 37.73 -15.92
C LEU A 307 -0.78 37.94 -17.13
N ALA A 308 -1.84 38.73 -16.98
CA ALA A 308 -2.78 39.09 -18.04
C ALA A 308 -2.19 40.08 -19.07
N SER A 309 -1.09 40.78 -18.76
CA SER A 309 -0.47 41.74 -19.68
C SER A 309 0.37 41.10 -20.79
N GLY A 310 0.41 39.77 -20.90
CA GLY A 310 1.10 39.06 -21.99
C GLY A 310 2.63 39.20 -21.98
N MET A 311 3.24 39.68 -20.88
CA MET A 311 4.69 39.85 -20.75
C MET A 311 5.41 38.57 -20.26
N VAL A 312 4.80 37.40 -20.44
CA VAL A 312 5.40 36.11 -20.11
C VAL A 312 6.27 35.66 -21.30
N PRO A 313 7.60 35.50 -21.15
CA PRO A 313 8.46 35.02 -22.23
C PRO A 313 8.01 33.65 -22.73
N GLN A 314 8.02 33.45 -24.05
CA GLN A 314 7.80 32.15 -24.68
C GLN A 314 8.85 31.14 -24.19
N ILE A 315 8.40 29.93 -23.83
CA ILE A 315 9.27 28.83 -23.43
C ILE A 315 10.07 28.38 -24.67
N PRO A 316 11.42 28.38 -24.66
CA PRO A 316 12.19 27.78 -25.73
C PRO A 316 11.90 26.27 -25.80
N ALA A 317 11.54 25.76 -26.97
CA ALA A 317 11.44 24.33 -27.18
C ALA A 317 12.80 23.66 -26.91
N TRP A 318 12.79 22.54 -26.19
CA TRP A 318 13.98 21.75 -25.89
C TRP A 318 14.65 21.29 -27.21
N GLN A 319 15.81 21.85 -27.52
CA GLN A 319 16.65 21.38 -28.63
C GLN A 319 17.60 20.30 -28.09
N SER A 320 17.54 19.11 -28.67
CA SER A 320 18.34 17.94 -28.27
C SER A 320 19.84 18.21 -28.43
N VAL A 321 20.59 18.14 -27.34
CA VAL A 321 22.05 18.04 -27.36
C VAL A 321 22.43 16.57 -27.59
N PRO A 322 23.38 16.23 -28.49
CA PRO A 322 23.81 14.87 -28.73
C PRO A 322 24.44 14.22 -27.48
N GLU A 323 24.24 12.91 -27.31
CA GLU A 323 24.67 12.08 -26.17
C GLU A 323 26.20 12.03 -25.91
N THR A 324 27.01 12.70 -26.73
CA THR A 324 28.48 12.62 -26.64
C THR A 324 29.14 13.72 -25.80
N GLU A 325 28.40 14.69 -25.25
CA GLU A 325 28.98 15.76 -24.43
C GLU A 325 28.44 15.80 -23.01
N THR A 326 29.35 15.60 -22.05
CA THR A 326 29.21 15.80 -20.60
C THR A 326 28.72 17.23 -20.26
N SER A 327 27.41 17.47 -20.35
CA SER A 327 26.79 18.76 -19.98
C SER A 327 25.53 18.59 -19.11
N THR A 328 25.64 17.78 -18.06
CA THR A 328 24.55 17.44 -17.12
C THR A 328 24.06 18.59 -16.22
N TYR A 329 24.68 19.78 -16.27
CA TYR A 329 24.36 20.91 -15.37
C TYR A 329 23.61 22.07 -16.04
N LEU A 330 23.69 22.22 -17.36
CA LEU A 330 23.04 23.31 -18.10
C LEU A 330 21.53 23.08 -18.28
N THR A 331 21.05 21.83 -18.22
CA THR A 331 19.64 21.44 -18.35
C THR A 331 18.84 21.52 -17.03
N THR A 332 19.50 21.24 -15.89
CA THR A 332 18.86 21.25 -14.56
C THR A 332 18.49 22.66 -14.09
N SER A 333 19.42 23.61 -14.25
CA SER A 333 19.18 25.01 -13.91
C SER A 333 18.09 25.63 -14.77
N GLN A 334 18.03 25.27 -16.05
CA GLN A 334 16.97 25.69 -16.97
C GLN A 334 15.60 25.11 -16.61
N PHE A 335 15.54 23.83 -16.18
CA PHE A 335 14.30 23.23 -15.69
C PHE A 335 13.81 23.89 -14.41
N TYR A 336 14.66 24.05 -13.39
CA TYR A 336 14.28 24.75 -12.16
C TYR A 336 13.93 26.20 -12.43
N TRP A 337 14.65 26.87 -13.32
CA TRP A 337 14.29 28.20 -13.75
C TRP A 337 12.93 28.21 -14.44
N ALA A 338 12.61 27.26 -15.31
CA ALA A 338 11.30 27.15 -15.94
C ALA A 338 10.18 26.84 -14.92
N LEU A 339 10.43 25.93 -13.98
CA LEU A 339 9.51 25.56 -12.90
C LEU A 339 9.28 26.75 -11.95
N PHE A 340 10.33 27.42 -11.46
CA PHE A 340 10.22 28.57 -10.56
C PHE A 340 9.82 29.87 -11.27
N SER A 341 10.00 29.95 -12.58
CA SER A 341 9.44 31.03 -13.42
C SER A 341 8.01 30.74 -13.84
N HIS A 342 7.49 29.54 -13.57
CA HIS A 342 6.13 29.18 -13.90
C HIS A 342 5.15 29.98 -13.03
N PRO A 343 4.20 30.72 -13.63
CA PRO A 343 3.25 31.57 -12.91
C PRO A 343 2.53 30.87 -11.75
N PHE A 344 2.19 29.59 -11.91
CA PHE A 344 1.55 28.79 -10.86
C PHE A 344 2.49 28.48 -9.70
N VAL A 345 3.75 28.14 -9.95
CA VAL A 345 4.72 27.86 -8.88
C VAL A 345 5.02 29.14 -8.12
N GLN A 346 5.12 30.28 -8.81
CA GLN A 346 5.24 31.58 -8.16
C GLN A 346 3.99 31.95 -7.36
N ALA A 347 2.79 31.71 -7.89
CA ALA A 347 1.54 31.94 -7.16
C ALA A 347 1.41 31.02 -5.93
N PHE A 348 1.77 29.74 -6.06
CA PHE A 348 1.77 28.78 -4.98
C PHE A 348 2.79 29.15 -3.89
N LEU A 349 4.02 29.49 -4.29
CA LEU A 349 5.05 29.97 -3.37
C LEU A 349 4.63 31.28 -2.71
N ALA A 350 4.02 32.21 -3.45
CA ALA A 350 3.50 33.46 -2.89
C ALA A 350 2.38 33.19 -1.88
N ILE A 351 1.42 32.31 -2.20
CA ILE A 351 0.35 31.89 -1.28
C ILE A 351 0.95 31.24 -0.04
N ALA A 352 1.92 30.34 -0.19
CA ALA A 352 2.60 29.68 0.91
C ALA A 352 3.39 30.67 1.79
N VAL A 353 4.08 31.64 1.19
CA VAL A 353 4.80 32.70 1.90
C VAL A 353 3.84 33.63 2.63
N ILE A 354 2.76 34.08 1.98
CA ILE A 354 1.70 34.89 2.60
C ILE A 354 1.07 34.13 3.77
N PHE A 355 0.83 32.84 3.60
CA PHE A 355 0.33 31.96 4.64
C PHE A 355 1.28 31.87 5.84
N LEU A 356 2.58 31.64 5.60
CA LEU A 356 3.59 31.58 6.65
C LEU A 356 3.75 32.92 7.38
N ILE A 357 3.72 34.04 6.63
CA ILE A 357 3.73 35.40 7.21
C ILE A 357 2.47 35.60 8.05
N GLY A 358 1.29 35.22 7.57
CA GLY A 358 0.04 35.31 8.31
C GLY A 358 0.07 34.49 9.61
N CYS A 359 0.62 33.28 9.56
CA CYS A 359 0.84 32.45 10.75
C CYS A 359 1.81 33.12 11.74
N PHE A 360 2.96 33.60 11.25
CA PHE A 360 3.98 34.26 12.07
C PHE A 360 3.45 35.53 12.72
N VAL A 361 2.77 36.39 11.97
CA VAL A 361 2.16 37.63 12.46
C VAL A 361 1.07 37.31 13.48
N THR A 362 0.24 36.29 13.24
CA THR A 362 -0.79 35.89 14.22
C THR A 362 -0.16 35.44 15.53
N VAL A 363 0.83 34.55 15.48
CA VAL A 363 1.55 34.07 16.66
C VAL A 363 2.24 35.23 17.38
N ARG A 364 2.90 36.13 16.64
CA ARG A 364 3.56 37.31 17.20
C ARG A 364 2.56 38.25 17.87
N TRP A 365 1.41 38.51 17.25
CA TRP A 365 0.35 39.33 17.83
C TRP A 365 -0.17 38.73 19.14
N MET A 366 -0.37 37.40 19.18
CA MET A 366 -0.72 36.70 20.42
C MET A 366 0.36 36.90 21.48
N LEU A 367 1.63 36.67 21.13
CA LEU A 367 2.76 36.84 22.05
C LEU A 367 2.96 38.29 22.53
N GLN A 368 2.49 39.31 21.78
CA GLN A 368 2.57 40.71 22.18
C GLN A 368 1.47 41.13 23.17
N HIS A 369 0.34 40.44 23.20
CA HIS A 369 -0.77 40.69 24.14
C HIS A 369 -0.71 39.79 25.37
N LYS A 370 0.45 39.17 25.56
CA LYS A 370 0.74 38.21 26.59
C LYS A 370 1.04 38.93 27.92
N PRO A 371 0.50 38.45 29.06
CA PRO A 371 0.93 38.87 30.39
C PRO A 371 2.43 38.60 30.62
N ASP A 372 3.13 39.55 31.25
CA ASP A 372 4.59 39.50 31.48
C ASP A 372 5.06 38.29 32.32
N ASP A 373 4.16 37.67 33.08
CA ASP A 373 4.42 36.61 34.05
C ASP A 373 4.26 35.18 33.50
N GLU A 374 3.64 35.00 32.34
CA GLU A 374 3.45 33.67 31.74
C GLU A 374 4.62 33.30 30.78
N ASN A 375 4.77 32.04 30.37
CA ASN A 375 5.62 31.65 29.23
C ASN A 375 4.85 31.79 27.89
N GLY A 376 5.50 32.23 26.80
CA GLY A 376 4.87 32.43 25.49
C GLY A 376 4.20 31.18 24.91
N ILE A 377 4.80 30.01 25.12
CA ILE A 377 4.21 28.72 24.72
C ILE A 377 2.93 28.43 25.52
N ASP A 378 2.95 28.72 26.82
CA ASP A 378 1.82 28.49 27.71
C ASP A 378 0.68 29.48 27.46
N TYR A 379 0.99 30.70 27.02
CA TYR A 379 -0.04 31.66 26.61
C TYR A 379 -0.75 31.23 25.31
N VAL A 380 0.00 30.71 24.32
CA VAL A 380 -0.57 30.29 23.03
C VAL A 380 -1.38 29.01 23.14
N PHE A 381 -0.90 28.03 23.90
CA PHE A 381 -1.55 26.71 24.01
C PHE A 381 -2.37 26.51 25.29
N GLY A 382 -2.22 27.38 26.29
CA GLY A 382 -2.97 27.36 27.55
C GLY A 382 -2.93 26.03 28.29
N ASP A 383 -4.01 25.75 29.01
CA ASP A 383 -4.34 24.43 29.55
C ASP A 383 -4.85 23.52 28.42
N ALA A 384 -3.94 23.17 27.51
CA ALA A 384 -4.24 22.29 26.40
C ALA A 384 -4.88 20.98 26.89
N GLN A 385 -6.05 20.60 26.35
CA GLN A 385 -6.73 19.39 26.81
C GLN A 385 -5.80 18.17 26.64
N PRO A 386 -5.63 17.33 27.67
CA PRO A 386 -4.77 16.15 27.57
C PRO A 386 -5.17 15.28 26.38
N ASN A 387 -4.18 14.75 25.64
CA ASN A 387 -4.38 13.96 24.40
C ASN A 387 -4.89 14.74 23.18
N SER A 388 -4.91 16.07 23.23
CA SER A 388 -5.12 16.91 22.03
C SER A 388 -3.81 17.15 21.28
N VAL A 389 -3.92 17.56 20.01
CA VAL A 389 -2.75 17.97 19.21
C VAL A 389 -2.04 19.15 19.87
N ALA A 390 -2.78 20.15 20.38
CA ALA A 390 -2.23 21.28 21.10
C ALA A 390 -1.42 20.86 22.33
N TYR A 391 -1.90 19.85 23.06
CA TYR A 391 -1.18 19.30 24.22
C TYR A 391 0.16 18.67 23.81
N GLY A 392 0.17 17.89 22.73
CA GLY A 392 1.41 17.35 22.16
C GLY A 392 2.39 18.44 21.71
N VAL A 393 1.91 19.42 20.95
CA VAL A 393 2.73 20.54 20.45
C VAL A 393 3.33 21.34 21.60
N ARG A 394 2.52 21.70 22.61
CA ARG A 394 2.98 22.41 23.81
C ARG A 394 4.14 21.67 24.48
N HIS A 395 4.02 20.35 24.70
CA HIS A 395 5.08 19.57 25.33
C HIS A 395 6.32 19.43 24.44
N ALA A 396 6.16 19.32 23.12
CA ALA A 396 7.29 19.29 22.20
C ALA A 396 8.10 20.59 22.24
N LEU A 397 7.42 21.74 22.25
CA LEU A 397 8.08 23.05 22.33
C LEU A 397 8.79 23.27 23.68
N HIS A 398 8.30 22.65 24.76
CA HIS A 398 8.97 22.63 26.07
C HIS A 398 10.09 21.58 26.18
N ASP A 399 10.28 20.70 25.18
CA ASP A 399 11.39 19.74 25.11
C ASP A 399 12.33 20.03 23.92
N PRO A 400 13.05 21.18 23.93
CA PRO A 400 13.94 21.55 22.83
C PRO A 400 15.07 20.52 22.64
N MET A 401 15.53 19.89 23.72
CA MET A 401 16.54 18.82 23.65
C MET A 401 16.00 17.60 22.90
N GLY A 402 14.76 17.18 23.17
CA GLY A 402 14.11 16.10 22.44
C GLY A 402 13.95 16.41 20.95
N LEU A 403 13.51 17.63 20.62
CA LEU A 403 13.42 18.12 19.24
C LEU A 403 14.78 18.11 18.53
N SER A 404 15.82 18.64 19.18
CA SER A 404 17.17 18.69 18.61
C SER A 404 17.74 17.28 18.38
N ILE A 405 17.68 16.41 19.39
CA ILE A 405 18.17 15.02 19.25
C ILE A 405 17.43 14.31 18.11
N GLY A 406 16.10 14.39 18.11
CA GLY A 406 15.28 13.78 17.07
C GLY A 406 15.66 14.28 15.67
N PHE A 407 15.72 15.60 15.49
CA PHE A 407 16.08 16.23 14.22
C PHE A 407 17.48 15.86 13.74
N PHE A 408 18.51 15.99 14.59
CA PHE A 408 19.89 15.71 14.19
C PHE A 408 20.11 14.22 13.87
N VAL A 409 19.51 13.31 14.63
CA VAL A 409 19.58 11.87 14.32
C VAL A 409 18.86 11.57 13.00
N ALA A 410 17.68 12.15 12.78
CA ALA A 410 16.94 11.98 11.53
C ALA A 410 17.73 12.48 10.32
N VAL A 411 18.30 13.68 10.38
CA VAL A 411 19.13 14.24 9.32
C VAL A 411 20.39 13.39 9.11
N PHE A 412 21.03 12.94 10.17
CA PHE A 412 22.21 12.08 10.07
C PHE A 412 21.90 10.76 9.35
N ILE A 413 20.82 10.07 9.72
CA ILE A 413 20.39 8.83 9.05
C ILE A 413 20.10 9.10 7.56
N TRP A 414 19.38 10.18 7.27
CA TRP A 414 19.02 10.54 5.91
C TRP A 414 20.27 10.79 5.06
N ILE A 415 21.19 11.63 5.53
CA ILE A 415 22.44 11.94 4.82
C ILE A 415 23.27 10.67 4.67
N ALA A 416 23.43 9.88 5.73
CA ALA A 416 24.25 8.67 5.70
C ALA A 416 23.73 7.67 4.66
N LEU A 417 22.42 7.43 4.56
CA LEU A 417 21.89 6.47 3.59
C LEU A 417 21.96 7.00 2.15
N PHE A 418 21.56 8.24 1.89
CA PHE A 418 21.63 8.80 0.53
C PHE A 418 23.07 8.93 0.03
N THR A 419 24.03 9.24 0.91
CA THR A 419 25.44 9.38 0.53
C THR A 419 26.22 8.07 0.50
N THR A 420 25.54 6.91 0.59
CA THR A 420 26.19 5.60 0.65
C THR A 420 27.21 5.53 1.80
N ILE A 421 26.83 6.00 2.98
CA ILE A 421 27.69 6.14 4.17
C ILE A 421 28.88 7.08 3.87
N PHE A 422 28.55 8.29 3.37
CA PHE A 422 29.49 9.38 3.09
C PHE A 422 30.52 9.13 1.98
N THR A 423 30.41 8.04 1.22
CA THR A 423 31.31 7.75 0.08
C THR A 423 30.88 8.42 -1.22
N ASN A 424 29.61 8.82 -1.34
CA ASN A 424 29.05 9.46 -2.51
C ASN A 424 28.21 10.71 -2.14
N PRO A 425 28.82 11.90 -2.02
CA PRO A 425 28.10 13.10 -1.59
C PRO A 425 27.00 13.55 -2.56
N ASN A 426 27.09 13.17 -3.85
CA ASN A 426 26.07 13.49 -4.86
C ASN A 426 24.71 12.88 -4.54
N GLY A 427 24.67 11.83 -3.71
CA GLY A 427 23.41 11.23 -3.26
C GLY A 427 22.47 12.19 -2.51
N VAL A 428 23.00 13.25 -1.90
CA VAL A 428 22.16 14.32 -1.32
C VAL A 428 21.34 15.01 -2.41
N GLY A 429 21.94 15.26 -3.58
CA GLY A 429 21.29 15.91 -4.72
C GLY A 429 20.17 15.05 -5.31
N THR A 430 20.45 13.78 -5.63
CA THR A 430 19.45 12.82 -6.15
C THR A 430 18.33 12.54 -5.14
N GLY A 431 18.60 12.67 -3.84
CA GLY A 431 17.59 12.59 -2.78
C GLY A 431 16.71 13.83 -2.60
N THR A 432 17.06 14.99 -3.17
CA THR A 432 16.37 16.27 -2.86
C THR A 432 16.03 17.14 -4.07
N TYR A 433 17.04 17.68 -4.75
CA TYR A 433 16.89 18.82 -5.66
C TYR A 433 17.48 18.59 -7.06
N GLU A 434 18.02 17.43 -7.40
CA GLU A 434 18.42 17.18 -8.78
C GLU A 434 17.18 17.00 -9.68
N THR A 435 17.34 17.26 -10.98
CA THR A 435 16.29 17.03 -12.00
C THR A 435 15.86 15.57 -12.06
N ASN A 436 16.80 14.66 -11.82
CA ASN A 436 16.55 13.25 -11.55
C ASN A 436 16.48 13.05 -10.03
N SER A 437 15.69 13.84 -9.31
CA SER A 437 15.47 13.59 -7.88
C SER A 437 14.38 12.56 -7.70
N THR A 438 14.43 11.91 -6.55
CA THR A 438 13.46 10.93 -6.05
C THR A 438 12.00 11.41 -6.26
N LEU A 439 11.69 12.66 -5.89
CA LEU A 439 10.34 13.24 -6.06
C LEU A 439 9.98 13.53 -7.52
N LEU A 440 10.87 14.16 -8.28
CA LEU A 440 10.58 14.52 -9.67
C LEU A 440 10.45 13.29 -10.57
N TYR A 441 11.27 12.27 -10.33
CA TYR A 441 11.17 10.98 -11.01
C TYR A 441 9.80 10.33 -10.76
N TRP A 442 9.38 10.26 -9.49
CA TRP A 442 8.08 9.71 -9.10
C TRP A 442 6.91 10.47 -9.71
N LEU A 443 6.93 11.82 -9.68
CA LEU A 443 5.91 12.65 -10.32
C LEU A 443 5.83 12.38 -11.84
N GLY A 444 6.98 12.18 -12.50
CA GLY A 444 7.02 11.85 -13.92
C GLY A 444 6.47 10.46 -14.27
N GLN A 445 6.50 9.50 -13.35
CA GLN A 445 5.94 8.16 -13.61
C GLN A 445 4.41 8.17 -13.77
N HIS A 446 3.73 9.19 -13.22
CA HIS A 446 2.27 9.33 -13.37
C HIS A 446 1.84 9.65 -14.80
N ASP A 447 2.68 10.30 -15.62
CA ASP A 447 2.40 10.53 -17.04
C ASP A 447 2.61 9.26 -17.88
N VAL A 448 3.56 8.41 -17.49
CA VAL A 448 3.81 7.10 -18.15
C VAL A 448 2.68 6.12 -17.85
N ARG A 449 2.01 6.25 -16.70
CA ARG A 449 0.91 5.37 -16.25
C ARG A 449 1.26 3.89 -16.31
N ARG A 450 2.41 3.50 -15.77
CA ARG A 450 2.83 2.09 -15.72
C ARG A 450 1.73 1.23 -15.08
N GLY A 451 1.25 0.23 -15.84
CA GLY A 451 0.14 -0.66 -15.45
C GLY A 451 -1.28 -0.15 -15.74
N ASN A 452 -1.48 1.13 -16.07
CA ASN A 452 -2.75 1.82 -16.36
C ASN A 452 -4.03 1.02 -15.97
N GLN A 453 -4.41 1.07 -14.69
CA GLN A 453 -5.51 0.27 -14.15
C GLN A 453 -6.82 1.07 -14.00
N PRO A 454 -8.00 0.40 -14.11
CA PRO A 454 -9.29 1.07 -14.00
C PRO A 454 -9.50 1.74 -12.63
N TRP A 455 -10.41 2.70 -12.55
CA TRP A 455 -10.74 3.45 -11.33
C TRP A 455 -11.23 2.57 -10.18
N PHE A 456 -11.82 1.41 -10.50
CA PHE A 456 -12.30 0.43 -9.51
C PHE A 456 -11.25 -0.61 -9.10
N TYR A 457 -9.99 -0.50 -9.54
CA TYR A 457 -8.94 -1.50 -9.30
C TYR A 457 -8.76 -1.88 -7.82
N PHE A 458 -8.53 -0.91 -6.93
CA PHE A 458 -8.35 -1.17 -5.49
C PHE A 458 -9.65 -1.57 -4.78
N ILE A 459 -10.81 -1.27 -5.38
CA ILE A 459 -12.10 -1.78 -4.90
C ILE A 459 -12.12 -3.29 -5.16
N THR A 460 -11.84 -3.72 -6.39
CA THR A 460 -11.81 -5.15 -6.76
C THR A 460 -10.82 -5.94 -5.91
N LEU A 461 -9.57 -5.45 -5.77
CA LEU A 461 -8.57 -6.12 -4.92
C LEU A 461 -8.99 -6.19 -3.46
N GLY A 462 -9.51 -5.09 -2.93
CA GLY A 462 -9.95 -4.99 -1.55
C GLY A 462 -11.09 -5.94 -1.21
N TRP A 463 -12.08 -6.03 -2.10
CA TRP A 463 -13.12 -7.03 -1.96
C TRP A 463 -12.52 -8.42 -2.09
N GLN A 464 -11.83 -8.76 -3.18
CA GLN A 464 -11.39 -10.15 -3.43
C GLN A 464 -10.42 -10.75 -2.39
N TYR A 465 -9.53 -9.94 -1.80
CA TYR A 465 -8.48 -10.44 -0.89
C TYR A 465 -8.63 -9.96 0.54
N GLU A 466 -9.28 -8.81 0.76
CA GLU A 466 -9.20 -8.07 2.02
C GLU A 466 -10.57 -7.87 2.67
N TRP A 467 -11.50 -8.79 2.42
CA TRP A 467 -12.89 -8.77 2.86
C TRP A 467 -13.07 -8.27 4.30
N LEU A 468 -12.34 -8.84 5.27
CA LEU A 468 -12.53 -8.50 6.67
C LEU A 468 -12.11 -7.05 6.96
N ALA A 469 -10.97 -6.61 6.42
CA ALA A 469 -10.46 -5.25 6.58
C ALA A 469 -11.32 -4.23 5.86
N TYR A 470 -11.72 -4.49 4.62
CA TYR A 470 -12.52 -3.57 3.84
C TYR A 470 -13.96 -3.46 4.36
N VAL A 471 -14.62 -4.57 4.69
CA VAL A 471 -16.00 -4.55 5.21
C VAL A 471 -16.06 -3.86 6.57
N LEU A 472 -15.20 -4.25 7.52
CA LEU A 472 -15.20 -3.63 8.84
C LEU A 472 -14.66 -2.20 8.80
N GLY A 473 -13.69 -1.92 7.93
CA GLY A 473 -13.15 -0.59 7.68
C GLY A 473 -14.20 0.36 7.11
N ALA A 474 -14.97 -0.07 6.12
CA ALA A 474 -16.08 0.68 5.55
C ALA A 474 -17.20 0.90 6.58
N ALA A 475 -17.63 -0.15 7.29
CA ALA A 475 -18.65 -0.05 8.33
C ALA A 475 -18.22 0.89 9.47
N GLY A 476 -16.97 0.80 9.91
CA GLY A 476 -16.41 1.68 10.94
C GLY A 476 -16.28 3.13 10.45
N THR A 477 -15.90 3.33 9.18
CA THR A 477 -15.87 4.65 8.54
C THR A 477 -17.25 5.30 8.51
N LEU A 478 -18.28 4.56 8.09
CA LEU A 478 -19.67 5.04 8.09
C LEU A 478 -20.15 5.39 9.51
N LEU A 479 -19.84 4.56 10.49
CA LEU A 479 -20.21 4.82 11.89
C LEU A 479 -19.50 6.07 12.46
N ILE A 480 -18.21 6.24 12.18
CA ILE A 480 -17.45 7.42 12.60
C ILE A 480 -17.97 8.67 11.90
N GLY A 481 -18.22 8.60 10.59
CA GLY A 481 -18.79 9.69 9.81
C GLY A 481 -20.16 10.11 10.33
N TRP A 482 -21.03 9.16 10.65
CA TRP A 482 -22.33 9.43 11.26
C TRP A 482 -22.21 10.07 12.65
N ARG A 483 -21.25 9.63 13.48
CA ARG A 483 -20.97 10.27 14.78
C ARG A 483 -20.46 11.70 14.60
N LEU A 484 -19.64 11.94 13.58
CA LEU A 484 -19.15 13.28 13.24
C LEU A 484 -20.29 14.20 12.79
N LEU A 485 -21.20 13.71 11.93
CA LEU A 485 -22.39 14.46 11.51
C LEU A 485 -23.29 14.82 12.70
N ARG A 486 -23.48 13.88 13.64
CA ARG A 486 -24.22 14.16 14.89
C ARG A 486 -23.54 15.20 15.76
N TRP A 487 -22.21 15.19 15.83
CA TRP A 487 -21.45 16.22 16.55
C TRP A 487 -21.60 17.59 15.90
N ILE A 488 -21.52 17.68 14.57
CA ILE A 488 -21.78 18.92 13.82
C ILE A 488 -23.21 19.43 14.09
N ALA A 489 -24.17 18.53 14.25
CA ALA A 489 -25.55 18.85 14.61
C ALA A 489 -25.77 19.17 16.11
N GLY A 490 -24.69 19.35 16.90
CA GLY A 490 -24.75 19.74 18.31
C GLY A 490 -24.68 18.60 19.33
N GLY A 491 -24.42 17.36 18.89
CA GLY A 491 -24.19 16.22 19.78
C GLY A 491 -22.77 16.19 20.38
N GLU A 492 -22.52 15.25 21.28
CA GLU A 492 -21.18 15.02 21.84
C GLU A 492 -20.31 14.14 20.92
N ILE A 493 -19.02 14.47 20.81
CA ILE A 493 -18.03 13.62 20.14
C ILE A 493 -17.33 12.75 21.18
N GLY A 494 -17.23 11.45 20.91
CA GLY A 494 -16.62 10.50 21.85
C GLY A 494 -15.15 10.83 22.17
N LYS A 495 -14.64 10.36 23.31
CA LYS A 495 -13.27 10.63 23.79
C LYS A 495 -12.13 10.23 22.81
N ASN A 496 -12.44 9.43 21.79
CA ASN A 496 -11.50 8.92 20.79
C ASN A 496 -11.63 9.66 19.45
N ALA A 497 -12.30 10.83 19.43
CA ALA A 497 -12.62 11.59 18.22
C ALA A 497 -11.42 11.80 17.29
N LEU A 498 -10.32 12.33 17.84
CA LEU A 498 -9.11 12.61 17.06
C LEU A 498 -8.54 11.34 16.40
N TRP A 499 -8.41 10.26 17.19
CA TRP A 499 -7.93 8.98 16.69
C TRP A 499 -8.84 8.42 15.59
N ASN A 500 -10.16 8.46 15.80
CA ASN A 500 -11.14 7.95 14.86
C ASN A 500 -11.15 8.74 13.54
N CYS A 501 -11.13 10.08 13.62
CA CYS A 501 -11.03 10.92 12.44
C CYS A 501 -9.71 10.71 11.72
N PHE A 502 -8.61 10.50 12.45
CA PHE A 502 -7.31 10.21 11.89
C PHE A 502 -7.29 8.91 11.09
N ILE A 503 -7.69 7.77 11.68
CA ILE A 503 -7.66 6.49 10.97
C ILE A 503 -8.61 6.46 9.76
N VAL A 504 -9.75 7.19 9.83
CA VAL A 504 -10.66 7.35 8.69
C VAL A 504 -10.05 8.22 7.61
N ALA A 505 -9.48 9.37 7.95
CA ALA A 505 -8.78 10.23 7.00
C ALA A 505 -7.57 9.52 6.38
N TRP A 506 -6.90 8.66 7.14
CA TRP A 506 -5.84 7.80 6.63
C TRP A 506 -6.37 6.78 5.63
N PHE A 507 -7.41 6.02 5.97
CA PHE A 507 -8.01 5.04 5.06
C PHE A 507 -8.55 5.70 3.78
N VAL A 508 -9.41 6.71 3.92
CA VAL A 508 -10.05 7.39 2.79
C VAL A 508 -9.02 8.18 1.99
N GLY A 509 -8.12 8.91 2.65
CA GLY A 509 -7.09 9.70 1.99
C GLY A 509 -6.13 8.83 1.18
N THR A 510 -5.65 7.72 1.76
CA THR A 510 -4.79 6.78 1.03
C THR A 510 -5.52 6.10 -0.12
N PHE A 511 -6.78 5.68 0.08
CA PHE A 511 -7.60 5.12 -0.99
C PHE A 511 -7.79 6.09 -2.15
N LEU A 512 -8.12 7.36 -1.86
CA LEU A 512 -8.34 8.37 -2.90
C LEU A 512 -7.05 8.74 -3.64
N VAL A 513 -5.95 8.98 -2.91
CA VAL A 513 -4.66 9.32 -3.51
C VAL A 513 -4.17 8.20 -4.42
N LEU A 514 -4.24 6.94 -3.97
CA LEU A 514 -3.79 5.80 -4.77
C LEU A 514 -4.74 5.49 -5.94
N SER A 515 -6.05 5.69 -5.78
CA SER A 515 -7.01 5.49 -6.86
C SER A 515 -6.92 6.57 -7.94
N TRP A 516 -6.47 7.78 -7.56
CA TRP A 516 -6.23 8.89 -8.47
C TRP A 516 -4.86 8.81 -9.17
N ALA A 517 -3.83 8.32 -8.48
CA ALA A 517 -2.50 8.16 -9.04
C ALA A 517 -2.50 7.30 -10.33
N GLY A 518 -1.75 7.73 -11.34
CA GLY A 518 -1.69 7.04 -12.64
C GLY A 518 -0.93 5.70 -12.61
N GLU A 519 -0.01 5.53 -11.67
CA GLU A 519 0.71 4.27 -11.44
C GLU A 519 -0.04 3.45 -10.39
N LYS A 520 -0.71 2.39 -10.83
CA LYS A 520 -1.56 1.53 -9.98
C LYS A 520 -1.03 0.11 -10.01
N MET A 521 -0.57 -0.34 -8.86
CA MET A 521 0.06 -1.64 -8.68
C MET A 521 -0.52 -2.38 -7.48
N PRO A 522 -0.54 -3.72 -7.47
CA PRO A 522 -1.33 -4.48 -6.50
C PRO A 522 -0.77 -4.39 -5.07
N TRP A 523 0.55 -4.24 -4.87
CA TRP A 523 1.15 -4.05 -3.54
C TRP A 523 0.70 -2.78 -2.83
N LEU A 524 0.24 -1.77 -3.57
CA LEU A 524 -0.23 -0.53 -2.98
C LEU A 524 -1.49 -0.72 -2.11
N VAL A 525 -2.20 -1.84 -2.31
CA VAL A 525 -3.36 -2.21 -1.48
C VAL A 525 -3.00 -2.31 0.00
N MET A 526 -1.76 -2.68 0.36
CA MET A 526 -1.35 -2.79 1.76
C MET A 526 -1.49 -1.46 2.51
N HIS A 527 -1.23 -0.34 1.84
CA HIS A 527 -1.35 1.00 2.45
C HIS A 527 -2.81 1.38 2.72
N ILE A 528 -3.76 0.76 2.00
CA ILE A 528 -5.21 0.91 2.21
C ILE A 528 -5.69 -0.05 3.31
N VAL A 529 -5.21 -1.30 3.28
CA VAL A 529 -5.58 -2.36 4.23
C VAL A 529 -5.15 -2.02 5.65
N LEU A 530 -3.97 -1.42 5.84
CA LEU A 530 -3.46 -1.08 7.17
C LEU A 530 -4.45 -0.21 7.98
N PRO A 531 -4.81 1.01 7.53
CA PRO A 531 -5.78 1.83 8.26
C PRO A 531 -7.18 1.20 8.30
N ALA A 532 -7.60 0.45 7.27
CA ALA A 532 -8.85 -0.30 7.29
C ALA A 532 -8.89 -1.34 8.45
N ALA A 533 -7.80 -2.06 8.67
CA ALA A 533 -7.67 -3.02 9.76
C ALA A 533 -7.68 -2.33 11.15
N LEU A 534 -7.07 -1.15 11.27
CA LEU A 534 -7.15 -0.35 12.51
C LEU A 534 -8.60 0.11 12.79
N ILE A 535 -9.34 0.55 11.76
CA ILE A 535 -10.77 0.88 11.89
C ILE A 535 -11.58 -0.35 12.28
N GLY A 536 -11.33 -1.50 11.65
CA GLY A 536 -11.98 -2.76 11.98
C GLY A 536 -11.73 -3.19 13.43
N GLY A 537 -10.49 -3.07 13.90
CA GLY A 537 -10.13 -3.28 15.30
C GLY A 537 -10.89 -2.35 16.25
N TRP A 538 -10.96 -1.06 15.94
CA TRP A 538 -11.74 -0.09 16.72
C TRP A 538 -13.24 -0.43 16.76
N LEU A 539 -13.82 -0.83 15.63
CA LEU A 539 -15.23 -1.20 15.53
C LEU A 539 -15.52 -2.43 16.38
N VAL A 540 -14.69 -3.47 16.27
CA VAL A 540 -14.82 -4.69 17.08
C VAL A 540 -14.67 -4.38 18.57
N ASN A 541 -13.70 -3.54 18.97
CA ASN A 541 -13.59 -3.12 20.37
C ASN A 541 -14.86 -2.40 20.85
N SER A 542 -15.43 -1.53 20.03
CA SER A 542 -16.67 -0.80 20.36
C SER A 542 -17.84 -1.76 20.58
N VAL A 543 -17.95 -2.82 19.76
CA VAL A 543 -18.98 -3.85 19.89
C VAL A 543 -18.74 -4.71 21.14
N ILE A 544 -17.51 -5.16 21.38
CA ILE A 544 -17.16 -5.98 22.55
C ILE A 544 -17.38 -5.18 23.84
N GLU A 545 -16.95 -3.91 23.91
CA GLU A 545 -17.20 -3.07 25.08
C GLU A 545 -18.69 -2.81 25.31
N GLY A 546 -19.45 -2.54 24.25
CA GLY A 546 -20.90 -2.41 24.33
C GLY A 546 -21.55 -3.69 24.87
N GLY A 547 -21.13 -4.86 24.37
CA GLY A 547 -21.59 -6.17 24.84
C GLY A 547 -21.20 -6.46 26.28
N MET A 548 -19.97 -6.16 26.69
CA MET A 548 -19.51 -6.34 28.07
C MET A 548 -20.28 -5.44 29.05
N ARG A 549 -20.59 -4.19 28.67
CA ARG A 549 -21.42 -3.29 29.48
C ARG A 549 -22.84 -3.80 29.61
N TRP A 550 -23.44 -4.22 28.50
CA TRP A 550 -24.78 -4.82 28.48
C TRP A 550 -24.85 -6.10 29.32
N TYR A 551 -23.79 -6.90 29.29
CA TYR A 551 -23.71 -8.19 29.99
C TYR A 551 -23.45 -8.07 31.50
N ARG A 552 -22.74 -7.03 31.95
CA ARG A 552 -22.44 -6.77 33.36
C ARG A 552 -23.53 -6.02 34.11
N ASP A 553 -24.61 -5.64 33.43
CA ASP A 553 -25.74 -4.93 34.03
C ASP A 553 -26.44 -5.84 35.07
N PRO A 554 -26.35 -5.51 36.38
CA PRO A 554 -26.86 -6.36 37.45
C PRO A 554 -28.39 -6.54 37.41
N GLU A 555 -29.10 -5.59 36.81
CA GLU A 555 -30.57 -5.66 36.67
C GLU A 555 -31.02 -6.69 35.61
N ARG A 556 -30.08 -7.24 34.84
CA ARG A 556 -30.33 -8.16 33.71
C ARG A 556 -29.79 -9.57 33.94
N GLU A 557 -29.37 -9.87 35.17
CA GLU A 557 -28.79 -11.14 35.54
C GLU A 557 -29.85 -12.26 35.60
N HIS A 558 -30.02 -13.03 34.52
CA HIS A 558 -30.74 -14.31 34.60
C HIS A 558 -30.04 -15.45 33.83
N THR A 559 -29.79 -16.55 34.58
CA THR A 559 -29.59 -17.97 34.24
C THR A 559 -28.42 -18.41 33.35
N SER A 560 -27.73 -19.48 33.75
CA SER A 560 -26.59 -20.13 33.05
C SER A 560 -26.94 -20.62 31.63
N ILE A 561 -28.20 -20.99 31.39
CA ILE A 561 -28.78 -21.41 30.09
C ILE A 561 -28.44 -20.39 28.98
N ASN A 562 -28.31 -19.11 29.33
CA ASN A 562 -28.13 -18.03 28.36
C ASN A 562 -26.69 -17.89 27.82
N ARG A 563 -25.67 -18.30 28.58
CA ARG A 563 -24.27 -18.31 28.08
C ARG A 563 -24.05 -19.47 27.12
N TYR A 564 -24.48 -20.66 27.53
CA TYR A 564 -24.36 -21.88 26.71
C TYR A 564 -25.25 -21.79 25.48
N GLY A 565 -26.44 -21.18 25.56
CA GLY A 565 -27.28 -20.91 24.39
C GLY A 565 -26.61 -19.99 23.37
N THR A 566 -25.95 -18.91 23.80
CA THR A 566 -25.23 -18.00 22.90
C THR A 566 -24.05 -18.73 22.21
N LEU A 567 -23.28 -19.52 22.97
CA LEU A 567 -22.19 -20.32 22.42
C LEU A 567 -22.70 -21.42 21.47
N ALA A 568 -23.82 -22.05 21.80
CA ALA A 568 -24.45 -23.07 20.96
C ALA A 568 -24.93 -22.48 19.63
N VAL A 569 -25.53 -21.29 19.63
CA VAL A 569 -25.90 -20.57 18.39
C VAL A 569 -24.66 -20.26 17.56
N PHE A 570 -23.61 -19.70 18.16
CA PHE A 570 -22.35 -19.46 17.46
C PHE A 570 -21.79 -20.76 16.84
N ALA A 571 -21.68 -21.83 17.63
CA ALA A 571 -21.15 -23.12 17.17
C ALA A 571 -22.02 -23.72 16.05
N LEU A 572 -23.34 -23.66 16.18
CA LEU A 572 -24.27 -24.17 15.18
C LEU A 572 -24.20 -23.37 13.87
N LEU A 573 -24.07 -22.04 13.93
CA LEU A 573 -23.86 -21.22 12.73
C LEU A 573 -22.53 -21.53 12.04
N VAL A 574 -21.45 -21.71 12.80
CA VAL A 574 -20.15 -22.11 12.24
C VAL A 574 -20.23 -23.52 11.62
N LEU A 575 -20.88 -24.48 12.27
CA LEU A 575 -21.09 -25.83 11.75
C LEU A 575 -21.94 -25.83 10.48
N LEU A 576 -23.02 -25.04 10.44
CA LEU A 576 -23.88 -24.91 9.26
C LEU A 576 -23.11 -24.28 8.09
N ALA A 577 -22.29 -23.26 8.34
CA ALA A 577 -21.46 -22.67 7.31
C ALA A 577 -20.34 -23.60 6.82
N GLY A 578 -19.72 -24.39 7.71
CA GLY A 578 -18.78 -25.45 7.33
C GLY A 578 -19.45 -26.54 6.49
N SER A 579 -20.67 -26.94 6.86
CA SER A 579 -21.49 -27.89 6.10
C SER A 579 -21.85 -27.32 4.73
N TRP A 580 -22.25 -26.05 4.67
CA TRP A 580 -22.52 -25.33 3.43
C TRP A 580 -21.29 -25.33 2.51
N PHE A 581 -20.12 -24.99 3.06
CA PHE A 581 -18.88 -24.98 2.31
C PHE A 581 -18.54 -26.38 1.77
N TYR A 582 -18.60 -27.42 2.60
CA TYR A 582 -18.32 -28.79 2.18
C TYR A 582 -19.25 -29.26 1.04
N MET A 583 -20.55 -29.02 1.19
CA MET A 583 -21.54 -29.36 0.15
C MET A 583 -21.30 -28.57 -1.14
N THR A 584 -21.12 -27.25 -1.03
CA THR A 584 -20.91 -26.38 -2.21
C THR A 584 -19.60 -26.72 -2.92
N ALA A 585 -18.55 -27.03 -2.16
CA ALA A 585 -17.27 -27.41 -2.70
C ALA A 585 -17.37 -28.71 -3.51
N GLY A 586 -18.02 -29.74 -2.96
CA GLY A 586 -18.23 -31.01 -3.65
C GLY A 586 -19.07 -30.87 -4.93
N LEU A 587 -20.13 -30.06 -4.90
CA LEU A 587 -20.98 -29.81 -6.06
C LEU A 587 -20.31 -28.93 -7.13
N SER A 588 -19.44 -28.02 -6.72
CA SER A 588 -18.83 -27.04 -7.64
C SER A 588 -17.42 -27.41 -8.08
N TYR A 589 -16.93 -28.60 -7.72
CA TYR A 589 -15.58 -29.02 -8.08
C TYR A 589 -15.49 -29.29 -9.59
N PRO A 590 -14.56 -28.66 -10.32
CA PRO A 590 -14.54 -28.74 -11.77
C PRO A 590 -13.93 -30.06 -12.27
N VAL A 591 -14.58 -30.68 -13.25
CA VAL A 591 -14.09 -31.85 -13.98
C VAL A 591 -13.58 -31.45 -15.36
N TRP A 592 -12.62 -32.20 -15.88
CA TRP A 592 -12.16 -32.01 -17.26
C TRP A 592 -13.09 -32.75 -18.22
N GLU A 593 -13.70 -32.02 -19.13
CA GLU A 593 -14.49 -32.57 -20.23
C GLU A 593 -13.99 -32.01 -21.56
N MET A 594 -14.05 -32.83 -22.60
CA MET A 594 -13.68 -32.43 -23.95
C MET A 594 -14.88 -31.75 -24.62
N ASN A 595 -14.72 -30.50 -25.05
CA ASN A 595 -15.79 -29.76 -25.72
C ASN A 595 -16.02 -30.27 -27.15
N ASP A 596 -17.09 -29.80 -27.80
CA ASP A 596 -17.49 -30.19 -29.17
C ASP A 596 -16.42 -29.89 -30.24
N ILE A 597 -15.43 -29.06 -29.90
CA ILE A 597 -14.33 -28.63 -30.77
C ILE A 597 -13.01 -29.36 -30.44
N GLY A 598 -13.05 -30.36 -29.54
CA GLY A 598 -11.91 -31.19 -29.17
C GLY A 598 -10.92 -30.55 -28.18
N GLN A 599 -11.33 -29.49 -27.48
CA GLN A 599 -10.51 -28.84 -26.44
C GLN A 599 -10.93 -29.31 -25.06
N TRP A 600 -9.97 -29.54 -24.18
CA TRP A 600 -10.23 -29.83 -22.77
C TRP A 600 -10.67 -28.57 -22.04
N VAL A 601 -11.86 -28.60 -21.45
CA VAL A 601 -12.44 -27.50 -20.68
C VAL A 601 -12.80 -28.00 -19.29
N ARG A 602 -12.61 -27.14 -18.28
CA ARG A 602 -13.06 -27.39 -16.91
C ARG A 602 -14.54 -27.03 -16.77
N THR A 603 -15.41 -28.03 -16.70
CA THR A 603 -16.86 -27.89 -16.54
C THR A 603 -17.33 -28.40 -15.17
N ILE A 604 -18.53 -28.00 -14.76
CA ILE A 604 -19.17 -28.55 -13.56
C ILE A 604 -19.92 -29.82 -13.98
N PRO A 605 -19.79 -30.94 -13.24
CA PRO A 605 -20.51 -32.16 -13.53
C PRO A 605 -22.02 -31.92 -13.72
N GLY A 606 -22.61 -32.49 -14.77
CA GLY A 606 -24.04 -32.25 -15.10
C GLY A 606 -25.03 -32.61 -13.98
N ASN A 607 -24.69 -33.58 -13.12
CA ASN A 607 -25.48 -33.94 -11.93
C ASN A 607 -25.44 -32.86 -10.82
N ALA A 608 -24.37 -32.09 -10.72
CA ALA A 608 -24.30 -31.00 -9.75
C ALA A 608 -25.24 -29.84 -10.10
N LEU A 609 -25.57 -29.67 -11.39
CA LEU A 609 -26.55 -28.69 -11.85
C LEU A 609 -27.99 -29.08 -11.45
N SER A 610 -28.33 -30.37 -11.39
CA SER A 610 -29.65 -30.82 -10.91
C SER A 610 -29.78 -30.75 -9.40
N ASP A 611 -28.67 -30.88 -8.67
CA ASP A 611 -28.61 -30.93 -7.21
C ASP A 611 -28.29 -29.58 -6.55
N TRP A 612 -28.40 -28.48 -7.30
CA TRP A 612 -28.06 -27.12 -6.86
C TRP A 612 -28.78 -26.68 -5.58
N TRP A 613 -30.00 -27.19 -5.35
CA TRP A 613 -30.84 -26.83 -4.21
C TRP A 613 -30.23 -27.26 -2.87
N HIS A 614 -29.31 -28.24 -2.85
CA HIS A 614 -28.55 -28.63 -1.65
C HIS A 614 -27.76 -27.45 -1.06
N ILE A 615 -27.29 -26.52 -1.91
CA ILE A 615 -26.56 -25.32 -1.50
C ILE A 615 -27.44 -24.38 -0.65
N ALA A 616 -28.77 -24.38 -0.86
CA ALA A 616 -29.69 -23.51 -0.13
C ALA A 616 -30.04 -24.02 1.27
N ILE A 617 -29.85 -25.32 1.56
CA ILE A 617 -30.29 -25.96 2.82
C ILE A 617 -29.63 -25.32 4.03
N ALA A 618 -28.30 -25.24 4.06
CA ALA A 618 -27.57 -24.75 5.22
C ALA A 618 -27.83 -23.25 5.52
N PRO A 619 -27.88 -22.33 4.53
CA PRO A 619 -28.30 -20.94 4.76
C PRO A 619 -29.73 -20.82 5.31
N LEU A 620 -30.69 -21.60 4.79
CA LEU A 620 -32.07 -21.58 5.28
C LEU A 620 -32.15 -22.10 6.72
N LEU A 621 -31.42 -23.17 7.05
CA LEU A 621 -31.30 -23.67 8.42
C LEU A 621 -30.64 -22.64 9.34
N ALA A 622 -29.64 -21.90 8.87
CA ALA A 622 -28.99 -20.85 9.65
C ALA A 622 -29.97 -19.71 9.96
N LEU A 623 -30.79 -19.29 8.99
CA LEU A 623 -31.85 -18.30 9.20
C LEU A 623 -32.91 -18.80 10.20
N PHE A 624 -33.31 -20.07 10.11
CA PHE A 624 -34.22 -20.69 11.07
C PHE A 624 -33.61 -20.72 12.49
N VAL A 625 -32.35 -21.11 12.63
CA VAL A 625 -31.61 -21.11 13.90
C VAL A 625 -31.55 -19.70 14.48
N ILE A 626 -31.25 -18.68 13.67
CA ILE A 626 -31.24 -17.28 14.10
C ILE A 626 -32.62 -16.87 14.60
N ALA A 627 -33.67 -17.12 13.81
CA ALA A 627 -35.03 -16.76 14.19
C ALA A 627 -35.48 -17.47 15.48
N ALA A 628 -35.28 -18.78 15.59
CA ALA A 628 -35.59 -19.55 16.79
C ALA A 628 -34.79 -19.06 18.00
N ALA A 629 -33.49 -18.78 17.83
CA ALA A 629 -32.66 -18.26 18.90
C ALA A 629 -33.08 -16.85 19.35
N VAL A 630 -33.58 -16.00 18.45
CA VAL A 630 -34.09 -14.66 18.82
C VAL A 630 -35.25 -14.80 19.80
N TRP A 631 -36.14 -15.76 19.55
CA TRP A 631 -37.24 -16.09 20.46
C TRP A 631 -36.77 -16.71 21.77
N LEU A 632 -35.74 -17.56 21.76
CA LEU A 632 -35.31 -18.33 22.93
C LEU A 632 -34.37 -17.57 23.88
N ILE A 633 -33.36 -16.87 23.34
CA ILE A 633 -32.28 -16.25 24.13
C ILE A 633 -32.19 -14.72 23.97
N GLY A 634 -33.03 -14.15 23.09
CA GLY A 634 -33.18 -12.72 22.86
C GLY A 634 -32.31 -12.16 21.73
N PRO A 635 -32.76 -11.06 21.08
CA PRO A 635 -32.15 -10.55 19.85
C PRO A 635 -30.70 -10.08 20.02
N MET A 636 -30.37 -9.44 21.14
CA MET A 636 -29.01 -8.92 21.37
C MET A 636 -27.95 -10.04 21.45
N ARG A 637 -28.27 -11.16 22.10
CA ARG A 637 -27.33 -12.29 22.23
C ARG A 637 -27.13 -13.00 20.91
N VAL A 638 -28.21 -13.21 20.16
CA VAL A 638 -28.15 -13.75 18.81
C VAL A 638 -27.35 -12.84 17.91
N MET A 639 -27.55 -11.53 17.96
CA MET A 639 -26.75 -10.57 17.21
C MET A 639 -25.25 -10.73 17.49
N TYR A 640 -24.84 -10.82 18.76
CA TYR A 640 -23.43 -11.05 19.10
C TYR A 640 -22.91 -12.41 18.61
N ALA A 641 -23.69 -13.49 18.75
CA ALA A 641 -23.32 -14.82 18.27
C ALA A 641 -23.17 -14.86 16.74
N THR A 642 -24.13 -14.26 16.01
CA THR A 642 -24.13 -14.16 14.56
C THR A 642 -22.96 -13.31 14.06
N LEU A 643 -22.69 -12.16 14.69
CA LEU A 643 -21.54 -11.33 14.32
C LEU A 643 -20.22 -12.06 14.56
N ALA A 644 -20.08 -12.74 15.70
CA ALA A 644 -18.90 -13.53 15.99
C ALA A 644 -18.72 -14.68 14.99
N ALA A 645 -19.82 -15.37 14.62
CA ALA A 645 -19.80 -16.42 13.61
C ALA A 645 -19.39 -15.85 12.24
N ALA A 646 -19.97 -14.72 11.82
CA ALA A 646 -19.62 -14.06 10.57
C ALA A 646 -18.12 -13.68 10.51
N ILE A 647 -17.59 -13.06 11.58
CA ILE A 647 -16.16 -12.72 11.67
C ILE A 647 -15.27 -13.97 11.62
N ALA A 648 -15.67 -15.04 12.31
CA ALA A 648 -14.92 -16.30 12.30
C ALA A 648 -14.89 -16.92 10.88
N LEU A 649 -16.02 -16.94 10.18
CA LEU A 649 -16.12 -17.46 8.82
C LEU A 649 -15.33 -16.63 7.82
N MET A 650 -15.44 -15.30 7.89
CA MET A 650 -14.62 -14.40 7.07
C MET A 650 -13.13 -14.58 7.35
N SER A 651 -12.74 -14.81 8.61
CA SER A 651 -11.34 -15.08 8.96
C SER A 651 -10.85 -16.39 8.36
N LEU A 652 -11.65 -17.47 8.43
CA LEU A 652 -11.30 -18.76 7.82
C LEU A 652 -11.15 -18.65 6.30
N PHE A 653 -12.07 -17.94 5.65
CA PHE A 653 -12.00 -17.67 4.22
C PHE A 653 -10.73 -16.89 3.86
N GLN A 654 -10.37 -15.89 4.66
CA GLN A 654 -9.19 -15.08 4.41
C GLN A 654 -7.88 -15.85 4.65
N VAL A 655 -7.85 -16.75 5.64
CA VAL A 655 -6.75 -17.72 5.82
C VAL A 655 -6.63 -18.66 4.62
N HIS A 656 -7.74 -19.19 4.10
CA HIS A 656 -7.75 -20.02 2.89
C HIS A 656 -7.16 -19.27 1.70
N ALA A 657 -7.65 -18.07 1.41
CA ALA A 657 -7.18 -17.24 0.31
C ALA A 657 -5.69 -16.88 0.45
N GLY A 658 -5.27 -16.45 1.63
CA GLY A 658 -3.87 -16.08 1.90
C GLY A 658 -2.91 -17.27 1.86
N PHE A 659 -3.34 -18.44 2.34
CA PHE A 659 -2.53 -19.65 2.32
C PHE A 659 -2.30 -20.16 0.89
N ARG A 660 -3.37 -20.24 0.08
CA ARG A 660 -3.26 -20.64 -1.34
C ARG A 660 -2.29 -19.73 -2.08
N MET A 661 -2.56 -18.43 -2.03
CA MET A 661 -1.78 -17.42 -2.72
C MET A 661 -0.31 -17.40 -2.29
N SER A 662 -0.01 -17.53 -0.99
CA SER A 662 1.34 -17.33 -0.48
C SER A 662 2.21 -18.60 -0.45
N TYR A 663 1.62 -19.80 -0.46
CA TYR A 663 2.38 -21.05 -0.30
C TYR A 663 2.09 -22.10 -1.38
N LEU A 664 0.91 -22.08 -2.01
CA LEU A 664 0.57 -23.06 -3.05
C LEU A 664 0.78 -22.49 -4.45
N ASP A 665 0.37 -21.23 -4.69
CA ASP A 665 0.32 -20.61 -6.01
C ASP A 665 1.24 -19.37 -6.12
N GLY A 666 2.20 -19.20 -5.21
CA GLY A 666 2.97 -17.96 -5.07
C GLY A 666 3.92 -17.64 -6.23
N ASP A 667 4.05 -18.54 -7.19
CA ASP A 667 4.89 -18.49 -8.40
C ASP A 667 4.08 -18.57 -9.70
N VAL A 668 2.75 -18.55 -9.62
CA VAL A 668 1.83 -18.48 -10.78
C VAL A 668 0.88 -17.29 -10.65
N ALA A 669 0.65 -16.58 -11.75
CA ALA A 669 -0.19 -15.38 -11.79
C ALA A 669 -1.70 -15.68 -11.87
N VAL A 670 -2.20 -16.61 -11.05
CA VAL A 670 -3.65 -16.95 -10.97
C VAL A 670 -4.42 -16.00 -10.05
N ASP A 671 -3.70 -15.32 -9.17
CA ASP A 671 -4.20 -14.30 -8.26
C ASP A 671 -3.85 -12.90 -8.76
N THR A 672 -4.81 -11.98 -8.77
CA THR A 672 -4.67 -10.57 -9.18
C THR A 672 -3.65 -9.77 -8.38
N LEU A 673 -3.33 -10.21 -7.17
CA LEU A 673 -2.23 -9.64 -6.40
C LEU A 673 -0.84 -10.04 -6.98
N ILE A 674 -0.78 -11.03 -7.86
CA ILE A 674 0.40 -11.50 -8.60
C ILE A 674 0.19 -11.13 -10.08
N TYR A 675 0.31 -9.85 -10.42
CA TYR A 675 0.01 -9.37 -11.78
C TYR A 675 1.04 -9.80 -12.84
N ASN A 676 2.30 -9.96 -12.43
CA ASN A 676 3.43 -10.44 -13.22
C ASN A 676 4.32 -11.25 -12.28
N THR A 677 4.86 -12.37 -12.69
CA THR A 677 5.91 -13.05 -11.91
C THR A 677 6.81 -13.84 -12.82
N ILE A 678 8.02 -14.12 -12.33
CA ILE A 678 8.89 -15.11 -12.95
C ILE A 678 8.37 -16.49 -12.58
N SER A 679 8.34 -17.37 -13.56
CA SER A 679 7.90 -18.77 -13.43
C SER A 679 8.88 -19.61 -12.61
N GLY A 680 8.37 -20.68 -11.99
CA GLY A 680 9.20 -21.71 -11.37
C GLY A 680 10.19 -22.39 -12.33
N ASP A 681 9.90 -22.38 -13.63
CA ASP A 681 10.78 -22.82 -14.72
C ASP A 681 12.18 -22.16 -14.67
N MET A 682 12.30 -20.91 -14.22
CA MET A 682 13.61 -20.25 -14.08
C MET A 682 14.44 -20.90 -12.97
N THR A 683 13.80 -21.20 -11.83
CA THR A 683 14.48 -21.90 -10.72
C THR A 683 14.82 -23.34 -11.09
N GLN A 684 13.96 -24.00 -11.87
CA GLN A 684 14.25 -25.33 -12.42
C GLN A 684 15.45 -25.28 -13.36
N PHE A 685 15.45 -24.35 -14.32
CA PHE A 685 16.57 -24.15 -15.25
C PHE A 685 17.91 -23.97 -14.52
N VAL A 686 17.95 -23.14 -13.47
CA VAL A 686 19.16 -22.94 -12.67
C VAL A 686 19.60 -24.23 -11.98
N GLY A 687 18.66 -25.02 -11.46
CA GLY A 687 18.93 -26.35 -10.91
C GLY A 687 19.54 -27.28 -11.95
N ASP A 688 18.90 -27.36 -13.13
CA ASP A 688 19.35 -28.19 -14.26
C ASP A 688 20.75 -27.77 -14.73
N MET A 689 21.07 -26.47 -14.75
CA MET A 689 22.40 -25.96 -15.11
C MET A 689 23.48 -26.29 -14.08
N ASN A 690 23.17 -26.22 -12.79
CA ASN A 690 24.11 -26.64 -11.74
C ASN A 690 24.44 -28.13 -11.88
N GLU A 691 23.41 -28.97 -12.09
CA GLU A 691 23.61 -30.42 -12.23
C GLU A 691 24.34 -30.78 -13.53
N LEU A 692 24.02 -30.12 -14.65
CA LEU A 692 24.72 -30.29 -15.91
C LEU A 692 26.20 -29.89 -15.79
N SER A 693 26.47 -28.75 -15.15
CA SER A 693 27.84 -28.26 -14.96
C SER A 693 28.65 -29.21 -14.08
N GLU A 694 28.06 -29.69 -12.99
CA GLU A 694 28.71 -30.66 -12.09
C GLU A 694 29.02 -31.99 -12.82
N MET A 695 28.11 -32.48 -13.67
CA MET A 695 28.34 -33.71 -14.43
C MET A 695 29.42 -33.58 -15.51
N VAL A 696 29.51 -32.42 -16.17
CA VAL A 696 30.41 -32.22 -17.32
C VAL A 696 31.78 -31.71 -16.88
N TYR A 697 31.81 -30.78 -15.92
CA TYR A 697 33.00 -30.05 -15.50
C TYR A 697 33.42 -30.33 -14.05
N GLY A 698 32.55 -30.88 -13.21
CA GLY A 698 32.81 -31.12 -11.77
C GLY A 698 32.79 -29.86 -10.90
N ASP A 699 32.29 -28.76 -11.46
CA ASP A 699 32.05 -27.48 -10.80
C ASP A 699 31.01 -26.66 -11.62
N ASN A 700 30.78 -25.40 -11.24
CA ASN A 700 29.83 -24.50 -11.91
C ASN A 700 30.43 -23.68 -13.08
N THR A 701 31.49 -24.15 -13.74
CA THR A 701 32.17 -23.39 -14.81
C THR A 701 31.55 -23.50 -16.21
N ILE A 702 30.35 -24.10 -16.34
CA ILE A 702 29.59 -24.12 -17.60
C ILE A 702 29.46 -22.72 -18.21
N VAL A 703 29.60 -22.64 -19.54
CA VAL A 703 29.55 -21.38 -20.27
C VAL A 703 28.12 -21.08 -20.70
N ILE A 704 27.49 -20.09 -20.07
CA ILE A 704 26.10 -19.71 -20.34
C ILE A 704 26.05 -18.31 -20.96
N ALA A 705 25.61 -18.22 -22.21
CA ALA A 705 25.35 -16.95 -22.88
C ALA A 705 23.86 -16.58 -22.77
N TYR A 706 23.56 -15.30 -22.55
CA TYR A 706 22.16 -14.85 -22.54
C TYR A 706 21.97 -13.49 -23.23
N ASP A 707 20.79 -13.30 -23.82
CA ASP A 707 20.45 -12.11 -24.59
C ASP A 707 20.52 -10.80 -23.78
N GLN A 708 21.08 -9.74 -24.37
CA GLN A 708 21.21 -8.42 -23.75
C GLN A 708 19.90 -7.60 -23.77
N CYS A 709 18.93 -7.92 -24.62
CA CYS A 709 17.71 -7.11 -24.74
C CYS A 709 16.70 -7.34 -23.61
N LYS A 710 16.17 -8.57 -23.51
CA LYS A 710 15.00 -8.86 -22.65
C LYS A 710 15.27 -9.94 -21.60
N MET A 711 16.44 -10.60 -21.65
CA MET A 711 16.83 -11.64 -20.69
C MET A 711 17.61 -11.11 -19.47
N GLN A 712 17.93 -9.81 -19.42
CA GLN A 712 18.72 -9.22 -18.31
C GLN A 712 18.12 -9.52 -16.92
N TRP A 713 16.79 -9.40 -16.79
CA TRP A 713 16.07 -9.68 -15.56
C TRP A 713 15.09 -10.84 -15.79
N PRO A 714 15.24 -11.96 -15.05
CA PRO A 714 15.99 -12.11 -13.78
C PRO A 714 17.40 -12.68 -13.87
N THR A 715 17.92 -12.94 -15.07
CA THR A 715 19.12 -13.76 -15.27
C THR A 715 20.34 -13.24 -14.52
N ASN A 716 20.53 -11.93 -14.37
CA ASN A 716 21.62 -11.36 -13.58
C ASN A 716 21.66 -11.83 -12.12
N TRP A 717 20.49 -12.11 -11.51
CA TRP A 717 20.43 -12.61 -10.13
C TRP A 717 20.74 -14.11 -10.04
N TYR A 718 20.19 -14.89 -10.98
CA TYR A 718 20.26 -16.35 -10.96
C TYR A 718 21.57 -16.89 -11.57
N LEU A 719 22.14 -16.18 -12.55
CA LEU A 719 23.44 -16.47 -13.16
C LEU A 719 24.51 -15.48 -12.70
N LYS A 720 24.39 -14.99 -11.46
CA LYS A 720 25.40 -14.10 -10.86
C LYS A 720 26.77 -14.79 -10.82
N SER A 721 27.83 -13.99 -10.93
CA SER A 721 29.21 -14.49 -11.08
C SER A 721 29.72 -15.32 -9.89
N SER A 722 29.12 -15.18 -8.71
CA SER A 722 29.43 -16.06 -7.57
C SER A 722 28.98 -17.50 -7.76
N ASP A 723 27.95 -17.72 -8.57
CA ASP A 723 27.30 -19.02 -8.76
C ASP A 723 27.70 -19.63 -10.11
N PHE A 724 27.75 -18.80 -11.16
CA PHE A 724 28.17 -19.17 -12.51
C PHE A 724 29.23 -18.17 -13.03
N PRO A 725 30.53 -18.42 -12.81
CA PRO A 725 31.59 -17.46 -13.13
C PRO A 725 31.75 -17.18 -14.64
N ASN A 726 31.33 -18.12 -15.49
CA ASN A 726 31.46 -18.02 -16.95
C ASN A 726 30.14 -17.62 -17.64
N ALA A 727 29.12 -17.20 -16.88
CA ALA A 727 27.88 -16.67 -17.46
C ALA A 727 28.08 -15.22 -17.94
N TYR A 728 27.63 -14.91 -19.16
CA TYR A 728 27.78 -13.56 -19.73
C TYR A 728 26.63 -13.18 -20.67
N PHE A 729 26.40 -11.87 -20.77
CA PHE A 729 25.39 -11.28 -21.64
C PHE A 729 25.99 -10.93 -23.02
N THR A 730 25.37 -11.38 -24.12
CA THR A 730 25.90 -11.16 -25.49
C THR A 730 24.81 -10.96 -26.53
N THR A 731 25.18 -10.42 -27.68
CA THR A 731 24.33 -10.39 -28.89
C THR A 731 24.66 -11.58 -29.78
N TYR A 732 23.84 -11.86 -30.79
CA TYR A 732 24.07 -12.98 -31.70
C TYR A 732 25.46 -12.95 -32.37
N GLU A 733 25.96 -11.76 -32.72
CA GLU A 733 27.29 -11.58 -33.32
C GLU A 733 28.45 -11.85 -32.35
N GLY A 734 28.20 -11.78 -31.04
CA GLY A 734 29.20 -11.94 -29.99
C GLY A 734 29.19 -13.31 -29.30
N ILE A 735 28.57 -14.32 -29.91
CA ILE A 735 28.56 -15.69 -29.38
C ILE A 735 29.90 -16.36 -29.67
N ASP A 736 30.56 -16.87 -28.63
CA ASP A 736 31.77 -17.68 -28.74
C ASP A 736 31.55 -19.08 -28.15
N ASN A 737 30.94 -19.96 -28.96
CA ASN A 737 30.66 -21.38 -28.67
C ASN A 737 30.28 -21.72 -27.20
N PRO A 738 29.27 -21.06 -26.60
CA PRO A 738 28.81 -21.36 -25.25
C PRO A 738 28.22 -22.78 -25.15
N ASP A 739 28.12 -23.31 -23.95
CA ASP A 739 27.46 -24.59 -23.71
C ASP A 739 25.93 -24.45 -23.80
N VAL A 740 25.42 -23.32 -23.31
CA VAL A 740 23.98 -23.01 -23.26
C VAL A 740 23.73 -21.55 -23.64
N ILE A 741 22.66 -21.30 -24.41
CA ILE A 741 22.22 -19.96 -24.82
C ILE A 741 20.78 -19.72 -24.38
N LEU A 742 20.52 -18.61 -23.69
CA LEU A 742 19.20 -18.16 -23.24
C LEU A 742 18.70 -16.98 -24.08
N ILE A 743 17.52 -17.15 -24.68
CA ILE A 743 16.89 -16.14 -25.54
C ILE A 743 15.44 -15.94 -25.13
N ALA A 744 14.97 -14.70 -25.18
CA ALA A 744 13.61 -14.33 -24.86
C ALA A 744 12.74 -14.42 -26.13
N ASN A 745 11.58 -15.11 -26.11
CA ASN A 745 10.79 -15.42 -27.32
C ASN A 745 10.15 -14.20 -28.01
N ASP A 746 9.99 -13.06 -27.33
CA ASP A 746 9.44 -11.85 -27.93
C ASP A 746 10.54 -11.01 -28.61
N SER A 747 11.29 -11.68 -29.49
CA SER A 747 12.52 -11.20 -30.11
C SER A 747 12.29 -10.30 -31.33
N GLU A 748 11.13 -9.65 -31.44
CA GLU A 748 10.98 -8.52 -32.37
C GLU A 748 12.01 -7.44 -32.00
N GLY A 749 13.10 -7.40 -32.77
CA GLY A 749 14.15 -6.36 -32.66
C GLY A 749 15.52 -6.78 -32.09
N CYS A 750 15.73 -8.03 -31.66
CA CYS A 750 17.01 -8.43 -31.03
C CYS A 750 17.92 -9.33 -31.89
N GLY A 751 17.51 -9.65 -33.12
CA GLY A 751 18.40 -10.23 -34.14
C GLY A 751 18.80 -11.71 -33.94
N TRP A 752 18.18 -12.42 -32.98
CA TRP A 752 18.42 -13.85 -32.76
C TRP A 752 17.61 -14.73 -33.72
N PRO A 753 18.19 -15.78 -34.32
CA PRO A 753 17.47 -16.72 -35.19
C PRO A 753 16.62 -17.74 -34.39
N ASP A 754 15.54 -18.25 -35.00
CA ASP A 754 14.65 -19.26 -34.39
C ASP A 754 15.32 -20.63 -34.14
N SER A 755 16.44 -20.88 -34.81
CA SER A 755 17.27 -22.08 -34.71
C SER A 755 18.75 -21.69 -34.80
N ILE A 756 19.58 -22.27 -33.93
CA ILE A 756 21.03 -22.06 -33.92
C ILE A 756 21.70 -23.39 -34.30
N PRO A 757 22.53 -23.44 -35.36
CA PRO A 757 23.21 -24.67 -35.75
C PRO A 757 24.10 -25.23 -34.63
N GLY A 758 24.01 -26.54 -34.37
CA GLY A 758 24.77 -27.21 -33.31
C GLY A 758 24.14 -27.12 -31.91
N TYR A 759 22.92 -26.60 -31.82
CA TYR A 759 22.16 -26.50 -30.58
C TYR A 759 20.74 -27.02 -30.75
N THR A 760 20.24 -27.65 -29.70
CA THR A 760 18.87 -28.13 -29.58
C THR A 760 18.05 -27.16 -28.73
N LYS A 761 16.92 -26.69 -29.27
CA LYS A 761 16.03 -25.72 -28.61
C LYS A 761 15.09 -26.41 -27.62
N GLN A 762 15.07 -25.89 -26.39
CA GLN A 762 14.12 -26.21 -25.33
C GLN A 762 13.27 -24.98 -25.02
N VAL A 763 12.00 -25.18 -24.67
CA VAL A 763 11.06 -24.09 -24.38
C VAL A 763 10.69 -24.12 -22.91
N TYR A 764 10.83 -22.96 -22.27
CA TYR A 764 10.43 -22.73 -20.90
C TYR A 764 9.53 -21.50 -20.82
N ASN A 765 8.71 -21.42 -19.78
CA ASN A 765 8.08 -20.18 -19.39
C ASN A 765 9.12 -19.34 -18.65
N LEU A 766 9.23 -18.05 -18.96
CA LEU A 766 10.06 -17.10 -18.23
C LEU A 766 9.23 -16.22 -17.29
N ARG A 767 8.08 -15.73 -17.79
CA ARG A 767 7.15 -14.92 -17.00
C ARG A 767 5.73 -15.36 -17.22
N VAL A 768 4.92 -15.20 -16.19
CA VAL A 768 3.49 -15.46 -16.22
C VAL A 768 2.78 -14.17 -15.79
N HIS A 769 1.79 -13.76 -16.57
CA HIS A 769 0.96 -12.60 -16.29
C HIS A 769 -0.50 -13.01 -16.14
N GLU A 770 -1.19 -12.29 -15.26
CA GLU A 770 -2.63 -12.40 -15.13
C GLU A 770 -3.32 -11.90 -16.40
N ASN A 771 -4.40 -12.56 -16.81
CA ASN A 771 -5.27 -12.03 -17.85
C ASN A 771 -6.23 -10.97 -17.26
N GLU A 772 -5.74 -9.74 -17.14
CA GLU A 772 -6.44 -8.63 -16.49
C GLU A 772 -7.81 -8.32 -17.12
N PHE A 773 -7.93 -8.48 -18.45
CA PHE A 773 -9.17 -8.21 -19.19
C PHE A 773 -10.31 -9.13 -18.74
N HIS A 774 -10.07 -10.45 -18.76
CA HIS A 774 -11.08 -11.43 -18.38
C HIS A 774 -11.25 -11.58 -16.86
N THR A 775 -10.32 -11.07 -16.06
CA THR A 775 -10.40 -11.14 -14.60
C THR A 775 -11.17 -9.99 -14.00
N TYR A 776 -10.87 -8.73 -14.35
CA TYR A 776 -11.54 -7.57 -13.76
C TYR A 776 -11.80 -6.39 -14.69
N ARG A 777 -11.04 -6.17 -15.77
CA ARG A 777 -11.27 -4.95 -16.60
C ARG A 777 -12.57 -4.97 -17.38
N ASN A 778 -13.12 -6.16 -17.65
CA ASN A 778 -14.45 -6.31 -18.24
C ASN A 778 -15.60 -6.11 -17.23
N PHE A 779 -15.33 -5.72 -15.98
CA PHE A 779 -16.38 -5.51 -14.97
C PHE A 779 -17.21 -4.25 -15.19
N ALA A 780 -16.58 -3.13 -15.55
CA ALA A 780 -17.28 -1.87 -15.77
C ALA A 780 -16.53 -1.01 -16.78
N ILE A 781 -17.26 -0.07 -17.40
CA ILE A 781 -16.65 0.91 -18.30
C ILE A 781 -15.65 1.75 -17.51
N ALA A 782 -14.43 1.83 -18.04
CA ALA A 782 -13.32 2.62 -17.53
C ALA A 782 -12.83 3.55 -18.66
N PRO A 783 -13.40 4.77 -18.78
CA PRO A 783 -13.11 5.69 -19.88
C PRO A 783 -11.64 6.14 -19.97
N GLU A 784 -10.90 6.00 -18.88
CA GLU A 784 -9.47 6.30 -18.80
C GLU A 784 -8.57 5.26 -19.51
N LEU A 785 -9.12 4.11 -19.90
CA LEU A 785 -8.43 3.05 -20.63
C LEU A 785 -8.77 3.10 -22.12
N SER A 786 -7.87 2.61 -22.97
CA SER A 786 -8.12 2.51 -24.40
C SER A 786 -9.30 1.56 -24.70
N PRO A 787 -10.08 1.81 -25.77
CA PRO A 787 -11.08 0.86 -26.26
C PRO A 787 -10.44 -0.52 -26.46
N SER A 788 -11.18 -1.60 -26.15
CA SER A 788 -10.72 -3.01 -26.05
C SER A 788 -9.93 -3.40 -24.79
N TYR A 789 -9.50 -2.44 -23.97
CA TYR A 789 -8.81 -2.68 -22.69
C TYR A 789 -9.70 -2.47 -21.47
N SER A 790 -10.98 -2.18 -21.67
CA SER A 790 -12.03 -2.12 -20.64
C SER A 790 -13.32 -2.75 -21.18
N ALA A 791 -14.40 -2.76 -20.38
CA ALA A 791 -15.73 -3.16 -20.86
C ALA A 791 -16.24 -2.31 -22.07
N TRP A 792 -15.54 -1.23 -22.41
CA TRP A 792 -15.77 -0.41 -23.59
C TRP A 792 -15.01 -0.97 -24.81
N GLY A 793 -15.72 -1.70 -25.68
CA GLY A 793 -15.13 -2.34 -26.86
C GLY A 793 -14.71 -1.42 -28.01
N ASP A 794 -15.38 -0.28 -28.22
CA ASP A 794 -15.16 0.62 -29.37
C ASP A 794 -15.41 2.07 -28.98
N ALA A 795 -14.49 3.00 -29.28
CA ALA A 795 -14.54 4.44 -29.00
C ALA A 795 -15.87 5.17 -29.35
N GLU A 796 -16.75 4.58 -30.15
CA GLU A 796 -18.08 5.15 -30.42
C GLU A 796 -19.14 4.81 -29.34
N ASN A 797 -18.89 3.82 -28.47
CA ASN A 797 -19.87 3.47 -27.43
C ASN A 797 -20.02 4.59 -26.39
N PRO A 798 -21.25 4.80 -25.86
CA PRO A 798 -21.48 5.77 -24.80
C PRO A 798 -20.70 5.38 -23.53
N HIS A 799 -20.01 6.35 -22.96
CA HIS A 799 -19.12 6.23 -21.80
C HIS A 799 -19.38 7.33 -20.76
N ASP A 800 -20.58 7.93 -20.83
CA ASP A 800 -21.06 8.86 -19.82
C ASP A 800 -21.34 8.15 -18.49
N LEU A 801 -21.60 8.94 -17.43
CA LEU A 801 -21.89 8.40 -16.10
C LEU A 801 -23.06 7.40 -16.11
N ALA A 802 -24.05 7.59 -17.00
CA ALA A 802 -25.18 6.68 -17.15
C ALA A 802 -24.78 5.34 -17.78
N ALA A 803 -23.93 5.34 -18.80
CA ALA A 803 -23.37 4.13 -19.37
C ALA A 803 -22.48 3.37 -18.38
N ILE A 804 -21.65 4.08 -17.61
CA ILE A 804 -20.84 3.47 -16.55
C ILE A 804 -21.76 2.78 -15.53
N ALA A 805 -22.79 3.48 -15.04
CA ALA A 805 -23.75 2.90 -14.10
C ALA A 805 -24.49 1.67 -14.68
N ARG A 806 -24.87 1.71 -15.96
CA ARG A 806 -25.46 0.56 -16.66
C ARG A 806 -24.50 -0.62 -16.73
N SER A 807 -23.24 -0.40 -17.12
CA SER A 807 -22.24 -1.48 -17.19
C SER A 807 -22.00 -2.17 -15.85
N ILE A 808 -21.99 -1.40 -14.75
CA ILE A 808 -21.93 -1.96 -13.40
C ILE A 808 -23.18 -2.79 -13.10
N GLY A 809 -24.37 -2.27 -13.46
CA GLY A 809 -25.63 -2.97 -13.33
C GLY A 809 -25.68 -4.29 -14.10
N ASP A 810 -25.19 -4.30 -15.34
CA ASP A 810 -25.14 -5.48 -16.20
C ASP A 810 -24.20 -6.54 -15.64
N SER A 811 -23.01 -6.15 -15.16
CA SER A 811 -22.06 -7.06 -14.52
C SER A 811 -22.58 -7.64 -13.20
N ILE A 812 -23.26 -6.83 -12.38
CA ILE A 812 -23.94 -7.32 -11.17
C ILE A 812 -25.09 -8.26 -11.56
N GLY A 813 -25.87 -7.91 -12.59
CA GLY A 813 -26.94 -8.75 -13.12
C GLY A 813 -26.43 -10.11 -13.58
N PHE A 814 -25.33 -10.14 -14.34
CA PHE A 814 -24.66 -11.36 -14.75
C PHE A 814 -24.17 -12.17 -13.54
N ALA A 815 -23.54 -11.51 -12.56
CA ALA A 815 -23.08 -12.17 -11.34
C ALA A 815 -24.22 -12.83 -10.54
N LEU A 816 -25.46 -12.37 -10.68
CA LEU A 816 -26.65 -12.97 -10.03
C LEU A 816 -27.24 -14.16 -10.81
N THR A 817 -26.77 -14.44 -12.04
CA THR A 817 -27.16 -15.63 -12.79
C THR A 817 -26.48 -16.90 -12.24
N PRO A 818 -27.02 -18.11 -12.47
CA PRO A 818 -26.37 -19.35 -12.06
C PRO A 818 -24.94 -19.49 -12.60
N GLU A 819 -24.71 -19.12 -13.87
CA GLU A 819 -23.39 -19.13 -14.50
C GLU A 819 -22.43 -18.13 -13.83
N GLY A 820 -22.88 -16.89 -13.61
CA GLY A 820 -22.08 -15.87 -12.93
C GLY A 820 -21.72 -16.26 -11.49
N GLN A 821 -22.66 -16.83 -10.74
CA GLN A 821 -22.42 -17.34 -9.38
C GLN A 821 -21.41 -18.48 -9.38
N GLN A 822 -21.50 -19.43 -10.33
CA GLN A 822 -20.54 -20.52 -10.46
C GLN A 822 -19.15 -20.02 -10.83
N ARG A 823 -19.05 -19.08 -11.78
CA ARG A 823 -17.78 -18.45 -12.15
C ARG A 823 -17.15 -17.72 -10.97
N LEU A 824 -17.95 -16.96 -10.21
CA LEU A 824 -17.48 -16.25 -9.02
C LEU A 824 -17.02 -17.24 -7.94
N PHE A 825 -17.78 -18.30 -7.68
CA PHE A 825 -17.40 -19.32 -6.70
C PHE A 825 -16.10 -20.03 -7.09
N ARG A 826 -15.94 -20.43 -8.36
CA ARG A 826 -14.71 -21.04 -8.87
C ARG A 826 -13.51 -20.10 -8.76
N LEU A 827 -13.69 -18.84 -9.12
CA LEU A 827 -12.64 -17.82 -8.98
C LEU A 827 -12.26 -17.60 -7.50
N VAL A 828 -13.23 -17.44 -6.61
CA VAL A 828 -12.99 -17.07 -5.20
C VAL A 828 -12.47 -18.25 -4.37
N MET A 829 -12.98 -19.47 -4.62
CA MET A 829 -12.63 -20.65 -3.82
C MET A 829 -11.45 -21.44 -4.39
N TYR A 830 -11.38 -21.56 -5.72
CA TYR A 830 -10.42 -22.42 -6.41
C TYR A 830 -9.40 -21.67 -7.27
N ARG A 831 -9.53 -20.34 -7.41
CA ARG A 831 -8.74 -19.52 -8.35
C ARG A 831 -8.73 -20.11 -9.76
N ASP A 832 -9.84 -20.73 -10.11
CA ASP A 832 -10.01 -21.43 -11.37
C ASP A 832 -10.55 -20.44 -12.41
N GLN A 833 -9.69 -20.12 -13.37
CA GLN A 833 -9.95 -19.17 -14.44
C GLN A 833 -10.31 -19.93 -15.73
N SER A 834 -11.33 -19.48 -16.46
CA SER A 834 -11.78 -20.12 -17.70
C SER A 834 -10.91 -19.79 -18.93
N PHE A 835 -9.72 -19.22 -18.72
CA PHE A 835 -8.83 -18.72 -19.76
C PHE A 835 -7.38 -19.05 -19.39
N SER A 836 -6.52 -19.17 -20.41
CA SER A 836 -5.09 -19.39 -20.20
C SER A 836 -4.41 -18.11 -19.70
N GLN A 837 -3.39 -18.30 -18.85
CA GLN A 837 -2.51 -17.22 -18.45
C GLN A 837 -1.70 -16.73 -19.65
N GLN A 838 -1.28 -15.47 -19.60
CA GLN A 838 -0.37 -14.93 -20.60
C GLN A 838 1.06 -15.29 -20.18
N THR A 839 1.71 -16.15 -20.96
CA THR A 839 3.08 -16.60 -20.69
C THR A 839 4.04 -15.96 -21.65
N TYR A 840 5.10 -15.39 -21.09
CA TYR A 840 6.29 -15.00 -21.83
C TYR A 840 7.29 -16.15 -21.76
N THR A 841 7.74 -16.66 -22.89
CA THR A 841 8.60 -17.85 -22.95
C THR A 841 10.07 -17.47 -23.14
N MET A 842 10.96 -18.33 -22.64
CA MET A 842 12.37 -18.32 -22.96
C MET A 842 12.75 -19.58 -23.74
N TYR A 843 13.65 -19.39 -24.68
CA TYR A 843 14.31 -20.46 -25.41
C TYR A 843 15.67 -20.73 -24.77
N VAL A 844 15.88 -22.00 -24.44
CA VAL A 844 17.15 -22.50 -23.92
C VAL A 844 17.73 -23.39 -25.02
N PHE A 845 18.80 -22.93 -25.66
CA PHE A 845 19.53 -23.69 -26.64
C PHE A 845 20.68 -24.38 -25.94
N VAL A 846 20.69 -25.71 -25.95
CA VAL A 846 21.75 -26.53 -25.35
C VAL A 846 22.58 -27.12 -26.48
N ARG A 847 23.91 -27.07 -26.38
CA ARG A 847 24.81 -27.61 -27.40
C ARG A 847 24.57 -29.11 -27.59
N ASP A 848 24.55 -29.57 -28.84
CA ASP A 848 24.06 -30.92 -29.19
C ASP A 848 24.85 -32.06 -28.52
N ASP A 849 26.13 -31.84 -28.20
CA ASP A 849 27.00 -32.79 -27.49
C ASP A 849 26.64 -32.94 -26.00
N LEU A 850 25.97 -31.95 -25.40
CA LEU A 850 25.54 -31.94 -24.00
C LEU A 850 24.10 -32.43 -23.81
N MET A 851 23.35 -32.58 -24.91
CA MET A 851 21.96 -33.01 -24.88
C MET A 851 21.71 -34.36 -24.19
N PRO A 852 22.58 -35.39 -24.31
CA PRO A 852 22.39 -36.66 -23.59
C PRO A 852 22.35 -36.47 -22.07
N GLN A 853 23.32 -35.73 -21.51
CA GLN A 853 23.42 -35.44 -20.08
C GLN A 853 22.26 -34.53 -19.64
N TYR A 854 21.91 -33.54 -20.47
CA TYR A 854 20.79 -32.66 -20.19
C TYR A 854 19.45 -33.41 -20.15
N ASN A 855 19.23 -34.36 -21.06
CA ASN A 855 18.05 -35.21 -21.06
C ASN A 855 18.02 -36.16 -19.86
N GLU A 856 19.18 -36.68 -19.44
CA GLU A 856 19.28 -37.51 -18.23
C GLU A 856 18.81 -36.75 -16.98
N ILE A 857 19.18 -35.47 -16.83
CA ILE A 857 18.69 -34.61 -15.74
C ILE A 857 17.17 -34.43 -15.82
N ARG A 858 16.67 -34.09 -17.01
CA ARG A 858 15.27 -33.65 -17.20
C ARG A 858 14.27 -34.80 -17.16
N TYR A 859 14.65 -35.95 -17.69
CA TYR A 859 13.73 -37.09 -17.90
C TYR A 859 14.12 -38.35 -17.12
N GLY A 860 15.29 -38.35 -16.46
CA GLY A 860 15.86 -39.51 -15.80
C GLY A 860 16.55 -40.48 -16.78
N SER A 861 17.31 -41.44 -16.22
CA SER A 861 18.07 -42.44 -16.99
C SER A 861 17.21 -43.55 -17.63
N GLU A 862 15.89 -43.54 -17.40
CA GLU A 862 14.95 -44.53 -17.90
C GLU A 862 13.83 -43.89 -18.75
N GLN A 863 14.12 -43.40 -19.96
CA GLN A 863 13.22 -43.58 -21.11
C GLN A 863 14.04 -43.72 -22.42
N PRO A 864 13.84 -44.81 -23.19
CA PRO A 864 14.46 -45.02 -24.49
C PRO A 864 13.83 -44.18 -25.62
#